data_AF-A0A8H7QAM9-F1
#
_entry.id   AF-A0A8H7QAM9-F1
#
_cell.length_a   1.000
_cell.length_b   1.000
_cell.length_c   1.000
_cell.angle_alpha   90.00
_cell.angle_beta   90.00
_cell.angle_gamma   90.00
#
_symmetry.space_group_name_H-M   'P 1'
#
loop_
_entity.id
_entity.type
_entity.pdbx_description
1 polymer ?
#
loop_
_entity_poly.entity_id
_entity_poly.type
_entity_poly.pdbx_seq_one_letter_code
_entity_poly.pdbx_strand_id
1 'polypeptide(L)'
;MTERTAILSLLETPTIQGRIINVTHMLPYTIAKPAKGNFELTGRRDHGAMYSGIESLTNDWQCVHIGGTGPIHYDEEQSFSLDEALRPALEEQLNQLSRAMVPVYLDDESATNHYEGYCKTVLWPLFHYIMWNDATDGRREAREWNAYHHVNQQFANVVIENYRKGDIIWVHDYHLLLLPGMIRDRIPDAKIGLFVHAPFPSSEIFRCLPKREEVLRGMVAANQIGYQTFSYARHFISSCTRVLGYESTPNGVSVDGHHCQVGTFPIGIDTDKVNERRKSPRVDDTIKAIGDLYAGKKIIVGRDKLDLVKGVQQKLEAFEYFLIHYPEWHNKVVLVQATDPAISDSAKLETRVSEMVAHINGTYGSLEFTPLHHFHHFIQPDEYYALLSIADAALITSVRDGMNTTSFEYVMCQEEKQSPLILSEFTGTAGSLSEALLVNPWDHAGVAKAINDALCMSEEEKKLRHKVMHDHVISHKAENWAHSFMKNLMSSIATEEESADTPLLDTKLMCQQYQRAHKRLIFFDYDGTLTPIKKTPGAALPPQDMLHYLQRLCDDPKNIVWVISGRDQSALDKWLGGIRNLGFSAEHGAFMKHPASDKWINLTEHMDMNWKHDVIEIFTYYTERTAGSFIEHKRCSLTWHYRLADPEYGAFQAKECQNHLENAVLSKLPVEILVGKKNLEVRPTSINKGEIVKRLLAASEDADFVLCAGDDKTDEDMFRTLRKSNIPDEQLFSVTVGTEKKTMALWHIPTVQDVIDSMGKLVELNR
;
A
#
# COMPACT_ATOMS: atom_id res chain seq x y z
N MET A 1 41.10 31.68 -23.47
CA MET A 1 40.03 31.20 -22.57
C MET A 1 39.29 30.10 -23.31
N THR A 2 39.91 28.92 -23.42
CA THR A 2 39.68 27.70 -22.61
C THR A 2 38.37 26.99 -22.91
N GLU A 3 38.48 25.94 -23.73
CA GLU A 3 37.90 24.61 -23.50
C GLU A 3 36.55 24.54 -22.77
N ARG A 4 35.48 25.03 -23.40
CA ARG A 4 34.11 24.75 -22.95
C ARG A 4 33.10 24.51 -24.08
N THR A 5 33.58 24.04 -25.23
CA THR A 5 32.72 23.75 -26.40
C THR A 5 33.06 22.42 -27.09
N ALA A 6 33.56 21.45 -26.33
CA ALA A 6 33.89 20.11 -26.84
C ALA A 6 33.60 18.98 -25.83
N ILE A 7 32.50 19.09 -25.07
CA ILE A 7 31.92 17.96 -24.31
C ILE A 7 30.39 18.00 -24.51
N LEU A 8 29.97 17.78 -25.76
CA LEU A 8 28.57 17.57 -26.14
C LEU A 8 28.45 16.34 -27.06
N SER A 9 29.38 15.39 -26.95
CA SER A 9 29.39 14.17 -27.77
C SER A 9 29.99 12.94 -27.07
N LEU A 10 29.77 12.79 -25.76
CA LEU A 10 29.76 11.48 -25.13
C LEU A 10 28.31 11.19 -24.78
N LEU A 11 27.60 10.65 -25.77
CA LEU A 11 26.34 9.94 -25.60
C LEU A 11 26.61 8.79 -24.63
N GLU A 12 26.47 9.03 -23.33
CA GLU A 12 26.19 7.96 -22.39
C GLU A 12 24.82 7.41 -22.79
N THR A 13 24.84 6.27 -23.49
CA THR A 13 23.72 5.33 -23.53
C THR A 13 23.10 5.22 -22.14
N PRO A 14 21.76 5.19 -21.98
CA PRO A 14 21.18 4.94 -20.67
C PRO A 14 21.76 3.62 -20.15
N THR A 15 22.48 3.70 -19.03
CA THR A 15 22.94 2.51 -18.34
C THR A 15 21.69 1.82 -17.81
N ILE A 16 21.35 0.67 -18.41
CA ILE A 16 20.19 -0.12 -18.03
C ILE A 16 20.24 -0.35 -16.51
N GLN A 17 19.22 0.14 -15.79
CA GLN A 17 19.20 0.15 -14.31
C GLN A 17 19.02 -1.24 -13.68
N GLY A 18 18.65 -2.23 -14.51
CA GLY A 18 18.40 -3.61 -14.11
C GLY A 18 17.35 -4.24 -15.03
N ARG A 19 16.67 -5.27 -14.51
CA ARG A 19 15.64 -6.00 -15.25
C ARG A 19 14.33 -6.09 -14.47
N ILE A 20 13.23 -5.81 -15.15
CA ILE A 20 11.86 -5.84 -14.61
C ILE A 20 11.08 -6.95 -15.30
N ILE A 21 10.41 -7.78 -14.50
CA ILE A 21 9.43 -8.78 -14.92
C ILE A 21 8.04 -8.22 -14.60
N ASN A 22 7.33 -7.72 -15.61
CA ASN A 22 5.96 -7.28 -15.48
C ASN A 22 5.02 -8.48 -15.65
N VAL A 23 4.10 -8.69 -14.71
CA VAL A 23 3.19 -9.82 -14.70
C VAL A 23 1.75 -9.34 -14.71
N THR A 24 1.07 -9.56 -15.84
CA THR A 24 -0.33 -9.16 -16.03
C THR A 24 -1.20 -10.39 -16.29
N HIS A 25 -2.50 -10.31 -16.02
CA HIS A 25 -3.41 -11.42 -16.32
C HIS A 25 -3.38 -11.84 -17.80
N MET A 26 -3.20 -10.87 -18.70
CA MET A 26 -3.22 -11.07 -20.14
C MET A 26 -2.09 -10.29 -20.81
N LEU A 27 -1.43 -10.89 -21.79
CA LEU A 27 -0.51 -10.18 -22.69
C LEU A 27 -1.20 -8.98 -23.35
N PRO A 28 -0.46 -7.92 -23.73
CA PRO A 28 -1.01 -6.72 -24.37
C PRO A 28 -1.60 -6.95 -25.77
N TYR A 29 -1.63 -8.19 -26.26
CA TYR A 29 -2.18 -8.54 -27.56
C TYR A 29 -3.32 -9.55 -27.44
N THR A 30 -4.32 -9.37 -28.28
CA THR A 30 -5.23 -10.44 -28.71
C THR A 30 -4.53 -11.25 -29.78
N ILE A 31 -4.66 -12.57 -29.70
CA ILE A 31 -3.96 -13.52 -30.56
C ILE A 31 -5.00 -14.22 -31.43
N ALA A 32 -4.81 -14.17 -32.74
CA ALA A 32 -5.59 -14.97 -33.69
C ALA A 32 -4.66 -15.91 -34.47
N LYS A 33 -5.13 -17.13 -34.74
CA LYS A 33 -4.40 -18.12 -35.53
C LYS A 33 -5.23 -18.49 -36.77
N PRO A 34 -4.92 -17.91 -37.95
CA PRO A 34 -5.58 -18.29 -39.18
C PRO A 34 -5.23 -19.73 -39.58
N ALA A 35 -6.10 -20.41 -40.34
CA ALA A 35 -5.86 -21.79 -40.81
C ALA A 35 -4.56 -21.94 -41.62
N LYS A 36 -4.14 -20.88 -42.33
CA LYS A 36 -2.86 -20.81 -43.04
C LYS A 36 -2.15 -19.50 -42.70
N GLY A 37 -0.92 -19.60 -42.21
CA GLY A 37 -0.09 -18.43 -41.88
C GLY A 37 0.34 -18.35 -40.42
N ASN A 38 1.02 -17.25 -40.11
CA ASN A 38 1.53 -16.88 -38.80
C ASN A 38 0.40 -16.44 -37.85
N PHE A 39 0.68 -16.30 -36.55
CA PHE A 39 -0.29 -15.70 -35.64
C PHE A 39 -0.44 -14.21 -35.96
N GLU A 40 -1.66 -13.72 -35.82
CA GLU A 40 -1.98 -12.30 -35.91
C GLU A 40 -2.06 -11.72 -34.49
N LEU A 41 -1.24 -10.71 -34.20
CA LEU A 41 -1.17 -10.05 -32.90
C LEU A 41 -1.77 -8.65 -33.02
N THR A 42 -2.90 -8.42 -32.34
CA THR A 42 -3.58 -7.12 -32.32
C THR A 42 -3.55 -6.53 -30.92
N GLY A 43 -3.12 -5.27 -30.77
CA GLY A 43 -3.04 -4.63 -29.46
C GLY A 43 -4.40 -4.58 -28.75
N ARG A 44 -4.43 -4.96 -27.46
CA ARG A 44 -5.66 -4.92 -26.65
C ARG A 44 -6.07 -3.47 -26.41
N ARG A 45 -7.39 -3.23 -26.50
CA ARG A 45 -7.99 -1.92 -26.20
C ARG A 45 -8.18 -1.70 -24.70
N ASP A 46 -8.34 -2.78 -23.95
CA ASP A 46 -8.49 -2.74 -22.50
C ASP A 46 -7.16 -2.45 -21.81
N HIS A 47 -7.22 -1.71 -20.69
CA HIS A 47 -6.06 -1.36 -19.87
C HIS A 47 -4.93 -0.65 -20.64
N GLY A 48 -5.24 0.09 -21.71
CA GLY A 48 -4.25 0.79 -22.54
C GLY A 48 -3.32 1.71 -21.74
N ALA A 49 -3.84 2.42 -20.73
CA ALA A 49 -3.05 3.24 -19.81
C ALA A 49 -1.97 2.43 -19.06
N MET A 50 -2.33 1.25 -18.54
CA MET A 50 -1.39 0.36 -17.84
C MET A 50 -0.31 -0.14 -18.80
N TYR A 51 -0.69 -0.61 -19.98
CA TYR A 51 0.29 -1.12 -20.94
C TYR A 51 1.22 -0.03 -21.46
N SER A 52 0.74 1.20 -21.70
CA SER A 52 1.59 2.35 -22.05
C SER A 52 2.54 2.72 -20.91
N GLY A 53 2.08 2.72 -19.65
CA GLY A 53 2.97 2.97 -18.51
C GLY A 53 4.04 1.89 -18.33
N ILE A 54 3.69 0.62 -18.52
CA ILE A 54 4.68 -0.48 -18.50
C ILE A 54 5.65 -0.36 -19.69
N GLU A 55 5.17 0.06 -20.85
CA GLU A 55 6.00 0.27 -22.04
C GLU A 55 7.00 1.39 -21.85
N SER A 56 6.68 2.47 -21.13
CA SER A 56 7.63 3.57 -20.91
C SER A 56 8.90 3.15 -20.14
N LEU A 57 8.81 2.11 -19.31
CA LEU A 57 9.95 1.59 -18.54
C LEU A 57 11.03 0.95 -19.40
N THR A 58 10.74 0.57 -20.66
CA THR A 58 11.73 -0.04 -21.55
C THR A 58 12.85 0.93 -21.95
N ASN A 59 12.65 2.23 -21.74
CA ASN A 59 13.66 3.26 -21.98
C ASN A 59 14.83 3.18 -20.99
N ASP A 60 14.56 2.77 -19.74
CA ASP A 60 15.53 2.75 -18.64
C ASP A 60 15.87 1.33 -18.15
N TRP A 61 15.01 0.34 -18.42
CA TRP A 61 15.08 -1.01 -17.87
C TRP A 61 14.96 -2.08 -18.96
N GLN A 62 15.68 -3.19 -18.78
CA GLN A 62 15.36 -4.40 -19.53
C GLN A 62 14.02 -4.94 -19.03
N CYS A 63 13.02 -5.06 -19.91
CA CYS A 63 11.70 -5.53 -19.50
C CYS A 63 11.38 -6.91 -20.10
N VAL A 64 10.87 -7.80 -19.25
CA VAL A 64 10.18 -9.04 -19.62
C VAL A 64 8.73 -8.87 -19.23
N HIS A 65 7.81 -9.34 -20.07
CA HIS A 65 6.38 -9.26 -19.81
C HIS A 65 5.78 -10.67 -19.80
N ILE A 66 5.28 -11.11 -18.67
CA ILE A 66 4.65 -12.40 -18.47
C ILE A 66 3.13 -12.18 -18.40
N GLY A 67 2.37 -12.91 -19.21
CA GLY A 67 0.91 -12.80 -19.20
C GLY A 67 0.21 -13.95 -19.88
N GLY A 68 -1.07 -14.15 -19.55
CA GLY A 68 -1.91 -15.12 -20.24
C GLY A 68 -2.09 -14.75 -21.72
N THR A 69 -2.19 -15.74 -22.60
CA THR A 69 -2.53 -15.49 -24.02
C THR A 69 -3.94 -14.92 -24.16
N GLY A 70 -4.79 -15.22 -23.19
CA GLY A 70 -6.23 -15.06 -23.31
C GLY A 70 -6.79 -16.03 -24.33
N PRO A 71 -8.07 -15.83 -24.68
CA PRO A 71 -8.71 -16.70 -25.63
C PRO A 71 -8.13 -16.43 -27.04
N ILE A 72 -7.61 -17.47 -27.65
CA ILE A 72 -7.03 -17.48 -29.00
C ILE A 72 -8.16 -17.65 -30.00
N HIS A 73 -8.22 -16.76 -30.99
CA HIS A 73 -9.23 -16.78 -32.02
C HIS A 73 -8.76 -17.64 -33.20
N TYR A 74 -9.46 -18.74 -33.46
CA TYR A 74 -9.35 -19.51 -34.69
C TYR A 74 -10.45 -19.05 -35.66
N ASP A 75 -10.38 -19.46 -36.93
CA ASP A 75 -11.28 -18.96 -37.99
C ASP A 75 -12.78 -19.00 -37.61
N GLU A 76 -13.24 -20.05 -36.90
CA GLU A 76 -14.64 -20.20 -36.47
C GLU A 76 -14.84 -20.44 -34.96
N GLU A 77 -13.75 -20.56 -34.19
CA GLU A 77 -13.80 -20.95 -32.77
C GLU A 77 -12.87 -20.11 -31.89
N GLN A 78 -13.11 -20.12 -30.58
CA GLN A 78 -12.28 -19.43 -29.60
C GLN A 78 -11.94 -20.40 -28.45
N SER A 79 -10.65 -20.51 -28.09
CA SER A 79 -10.18 -21.36 -26.99
C SER A 79 -9.04 -20.69 -26.25
N PHE A 80 -8.96 -20.86 -24.94
CA PHE A 80 -7.81 -20.47 -24.12
C PHE A 80 -6.65 -21.46 -24.27
N SER A 81 -6.95 -22.71 -24.63
CA SER A 81 -5.94 -23.73 -24.84
C SER A 81 -5.21 -23.55 -26.18
N LEU A 82 -3.88 -23.69 -26.17
CA LEU A 82 -3.06 -23.76 -27.37
C LEU A 82 -2.40 -25.14 -27.47
N ASP A 83 -2.54 -25.76 -28.64
CA ASP A 83 -1.81 -26.98 -29.00
C ASP A 83 -0.31 -26.81 -28.74
N GLU A 84 0.28 -27.75 -28.01
CA GLU A 84 1.70 -27.74 -27.64
C GLU A 84 2.61 -27.64 -28.88
N ALA A 85 2.19 -28.22 -30.01
CA ALA A 85 2.95 -28.14 -31.26
C ALA A 85 3.04 -26.70 -31.83
N LEU A 86 2.10 -25.82 -31.47
CA LEU A 86 2.05 -24.43 -31.95
C LEU A 86 2.75 -23.43 -31.02
N ARG A 87 3.04 -23.83 -29.77
CA ARG A 87 3.68 -22.95 -28.77
C ARG A 87 5.03 -22.38 -29.23
N PRO A 88 5.97 -23.18 -29.80
CA PRO A 88 7.27 -22.65 -30.22
C PRO A 88 7.13 -21.55 -31.29
N ALA A 89 6.17 -21.70 -32.21
CA ALA A 89 5.95 -20.72 -33.27
C ALA A 89 5.38 -19.39 -32.74
N LEU A 90 4.49 -19.45 -31.74
CA LEU A 90 3.98 -18.25 -31.08
C LEU A 90 5.07 -17.57 -30.25
N GLU A 91 5.84 -18.34 -29.49
CA GLU A 91 6.93 -17.83 -28.66
C GLU A 91 8.03 -17.18 -29.50
N GLU A 92 8.37 -17.74 -30.66
CA GLU A 92 9.31 -17.12 -31.59
C GLU A 92 8.82 -15.75 -32.08
N GLN A 93 7.54 -15.62 -32.42
CA GLN A 93 6.94 -14.34 -32.84
C GLN A 93 6.89 -13.32 -31.69
N LEU A 94 6.51 -13.78 -30.50
CA LEU A 94 6.48 -12.96 -29.29
C LEU A 94 7.87 -12.46 -28.89
N ASN A 95 8.93 -13.26 -29.11
CA ASN A 95 10.31 -12.89 -28.85
C ASN A 95 10.89 -11.87 -29.85
N GLN A 96 10.27 -11.71 -31.03
CA GLN A 96 10.66 -10.70 -32.03
C GLN A 96 10.11 -9.30 -31.72
N LEU A 97 9.23 -9.17 -30.73
CA LEU A 97 8.69 -7.88 -30.30
C LEU A 97 9.72 -7.05 -29.53
N SER A 98 9.45 -5.77 -29.35
CA SER A 98 10.34 -4.79 -28.69
C SER A 98 10.73 -5.15 -27.24
N ARG A 99 9.97 -6.03 -26.60
CA ARG A 99 10.28 -6.60 -25.28
C ARG A 99 9.97 -8.11 -25.28
N ALA A 100 10.71 -8.87 -24.48
CA ALA A 100 10.48 -10.30 -24.35
C ALA A 100 9.10 -10.56 -23.73
N MET A 101 8.21 -11.21 -24.48
CA MET A 101 6.88 -11.60 -24.00
C MET A 101 6.90 -13.10 -23.71
N VAL A 102 6.49 -13.48 -22.51
CA VAL A 102 6.42 -14.88 -22.07
C VAL A 102 4.95 -15.23 -21.86
N PRO A 103 4.36 -16.06 -22.73
CA PRO A 103 2.97 -16.47 -22.59
C PRO A 103 2.80 -17.46 -21.44
N VAL A 104 1.70 -17.33 -20.70
CA VAL A 104 1.18 -18.35 -19.80
C VAL A 104 0.00 -19.03 -20.48
N TYR A 105 0.11 -20.32 -20.74
CA TYR A 105 -0.95 -21.11 -21.34
C TYR A 105 -1.85 -21.70 -20.26
N LEU A 106 -3.15 -21.50 -20.40
CA LEU A 106 -4.17 -21.99 -19.48
C LEU A 106 -5.09 -22.96 -20.25
N ASP A 107 -5.63 -23.97 -19.58
CA ASP A 107 -6.73 -24.76 -20.14
C ASP A 107 -8.06 -24.00 -20.04
N ASP A 108 -9.02 -24.38 -20.88
CA ASP A 108 -10.32 -23.70 -21.00
C ASP A 108 -11.11 -23.70 -19.67
N GLU A 109 -11.04 -24.80 -18.91
CA GLU A 109 -11.78 -24.93 -17.65
C GLU A 109 -11.18 -24.03 -16.56
N SER A 110 -9.85 -24.07 -16.39
CA SER A 110 -9.15 -23.22 -15.43
C SER A 110 -9.29 -21.74 -15.76
N ALA A 111 -9.11 -21.36 -17.03
CA ALA A 111 -9.23 -19.97 -17.46
C ALA A 111 -10.65 -19.42 -17.24
N THR A 112 -11.67 -20.21 -17.60
CA THR A 112 -13.07 -19.81 -17.42
C THR A 112 -13.44 -19.70 -15.94
N ASN A 113 -13.12 -20.71 -15.11
CA ASN A 113 -13.45 -20.68 -13.69
C ASN A 113 -12.60 -19.67 -12.88
N HIS A 114 -11.41 -19.29 -13.36
CA HIS A 114 -10.60 -18.23 -12.78
C HIS A 114 -11.18 -16.85 -13.10
N TYR A 115 -11.32 -16.51 -14.39
CA TYR A 115 -11.66 -15.14 -14.80
C TYR A 115 -13.17 -14.88 -14.75
N GLU A 116 -13.97 -15.64 -15.52
CA GLU A 116 -15.43 -15.51 -15.52
C GLU A 116 -16.08 -16.08 -14.26
N GLY A 117 -15.41 -17.03 -13.61
CA GLY A 117 -15.72 -17.49 -12.26
C GLY A 117 -15.20 -16.51 -11.22
N TYR A 118 -14.22 -16.93 -10.42
CA TYR A 118 -13.84 -16.26 -9.17
C TYR A 118 -13.56 -14.76 -9.30
N CYS A 119 -12.87 -14.33 -10.36
CA CYS A 119 -12.55 -12.92 -10.56
C CYS A 119 -13.80 -12.06 -10.80
N LYS A 120 -14.70 -12.47 -11.71
CA LYS A 120 -15.90 -11.69 -12.06
C LYS A 120 -17.12 -11.95 -11.19
N THR A 121 -17.22 -13.11 -10.55
CA THR A 121 -18.37 -13.48 -9.70
C THR A 121 -18.10 -13.18 -8.23
N VAL A 122 -16.85 -13.24 -7.76
CA VAL A 122 -16.49 -13.06 -6.35
C VAL A 122 -15.73 -11.75 -6.15
N LEU A 123 -14.51 -11.62 -6.69
CA LEU A 123 -13.64 -10.48 -6.38
C LEU A 123 -14.17 -9.15 -6.93
N TRP A 124 -14.63 -9.11 -8.18
CA TRP A 124 -15.11 -7.89 -8.82
C TRP A 124 -16.33 -7.29 -8.09
N PRO A 125 -17.42 -8.04 -7.80
CA PRO A 125 -18.53 -7.53 -7.01
C PRO A 125 -18.08 -7.02 -5.63
N LEU A 126 -17.28 -7.81 -4.92
CA LEU A 126 -16.77 -7.45 -3.60
C LEU A 126 -16.01 -6.12 -3.61
N PHE A 127 -15.08 -5.95 -4.55
CA PHE A 127 -14.23 -4.77 -4.67
C PHE A 127 -15.06 -3.51 -5.00
N HIS A 128 -16.20 -3.72 -5.64
CA HIS A 128 -17.14 -2.66 -6.05
C HIS A 128 -18.36 -2.52 -5.13
N TYR A 129 -18.36 -3.12 -3.93
CA TYR A 129 -19.47 -3.05 -2.96
C TYR A 129 -20.79 -3.64 -3.46
N ILE A 130 -20.72 -4.60 -4.38
CA ILE A 130 -21.85 -5.39 -4.80
C ILE A 130 -21.83 -6.68 -3.97
N MET A 131 -22.79 -6.81 -3.07
CA MET A 131 -22.98 -8.02 -2.26
C MET A 131 -23.70 -9.10 -3.07
N TRP A 132 -23.30 -10.35 -2.85
CA TRP A 132 -23.95 -11.50 -3.47
C TRP A 132 -25.34 -11.71 -2.86
N ASN A 133 -26.37 -11.74 -3.70
CA ASN A 133 -27.76 -11.95 -3.26
C ASN A 133 -28.18 -13.41 -3.20
N ASP A 134 -27.37 -14.32 -3.76
CA ASP A 134 -27.70 -15.75 -3.84
C ASP A 134 -26.84 -16.55 -2.85
N ALA A 135 -27.51 -17.23 -1.91
CA ALA A 135 -26.85 -18.22 -1.07
C ALA A 135 -26.46 -19.43 -1.94
N THR A 136 -25.16 -19.66 -2.12
CA THR A 136 -24.66 -20.86 -2.80
C THR A 136 -24.50 -22.01 -1.82
N ASP A 137 -24.52 -23.24 -2.31
CA ASP A 137 -24.20 -24.44 -1.52
C ASP A 137 -22.69 -24.62 -1.26
N GLY A 138 -21.88 -23.60 -1.57
CA GLY A 138 -20.42 -23.58 -1.44
C GLY A 138 -19.66 -24.37 -2.52
N ARG A 139 -20.33 -25.22 -3.31
CA ARG A 139 -19.62 -26.06 -4.31
C ARG A 139 -19.06 -25.24 -5.46
N ARG A 140 -19.83 -24.26 -5.93
CA ARG A 140 -19.41 -23.33 -6.98
C ARG A 140 -18.21 -22.49 -6.53
N GLU A 141 -18.28 -21.89 -5.33
CA GLU A 141 -17.21 -21.08 -4.76
C GLU A 141 -15.92 -21.89 -4.60
N ALA A 142 -16.00 -23.12 -4.09
CA ALA A 142 -14.84 -23.99 -3.96
C ALA A 142 -14.19 -24.31 -5.32
N ARG A 143 -14.98 -24.59 -6.36
CA ARG A 143 -14.47 -24.86 -7.72
C ARG A 143 -13.78 -23.62 -8.29
N GLU A 144 -14.42 -22.46 -8.20
CA GLU A 144 -13.90 -21.18 -8.68
C GLU A 144 -12.63 -20.77 -7.92
N TRP A 145 -12.58 -20.95 -6.60
CA TRP A 145 -11.39 -20.73 -5.78
C TRP A 145 -10.22 -21.66 -6.17
N ASN A 146 -10.50 -22.94 -6.39
CA ASN A 146 -9.46 -23.89 -6.80
C ASN A 146 -8.84 -23.50 -8.15
N ALA A 147 -9.66 -23.07 -9.11
CA ALA A 147 -9.17 -22.51 -10.36
C ALA A 147 -8.37 -21.22 -10.14
N TYR A 148 -8.85 -20.33 -9.25
CA TYR A 148 -8.15 -19.09 -8.93
C TYR A 148 -6.73 -19.35 -8.39
N HIS A 149 -6.62 -20.27 -7.42
CA HIS A 149 -5.35 -20.70 -6.86
C HIS A 149 -4.47 -21.42 -7.89
N HIS A 150 -5.04 -22.31 -8.71
CA HIS A 150 -4.31 -23.07 -9.73
C HIS A 150 -3.66 -22.14 -10.76
N VAL A 151 -4.41 -21.18 -11.30
CA VAL A 151 -3.89 -20.20 -12.26
C VAL A 151 -2.80 -19.34 -11.62
N ASN A 152 -3.01 -18.82 -10.40
CA ASN A 152 -1.96 -18.07 -9.68
C ASN A 152 -0.68 -18.90 -9.51
N GLN A 153 -0.80 -20.20 -9.24
CA GLN A 153 0.35 -21.11 -9.14
C GLN A 153 1.06 -21.32 -10.48
N GLN A 154 0.32 -21.44 -11.59
CA GLN A 154 0.92 -21.52 -12.93
C GLN A 154 1.70 -20.26 -13.28
N PHE A 155 1.14 -19.08 -12.98
CA PHE A 155 1.85 -17.81 -13.12
C PHE A 155 3.11 -17.77 -12.24
N ALA A 156 3.03 -18.21 -10.99
CA ALA A 156 4.19 -18.28 -10.09
C ALA A 156 5.31 -19.14 -10.67
N ASN A 157 4.98 -20.32 -11.21
CA ASN A 157 5.95 -21.22 -11.83
C ASN A 157 6.68 -20.54 -13.00
N VAL A 158 5.93 -19.92 -13.92
CA VAL A 158 6.51 -19.23 -15.10
C VAL A 158 7.38 -18.04 -14.67
N VAL A 159 6.95 -17.27 -13.67
CA VAL A 159 7.76 -16.16 -13.12
C VAL A 159 9.07 -16.67 -12.53
N ILE A 160 9.02 -17.75 -11.73
CA ILE A 160 10.20 -18.34 -11.08
C ILE A 160 11.16 -18.93 -12.11
N GLU A 161 10.67 -19.61 -13.14
CA GLU A 161 11.48 -20.16 -14.23
C GLU A 161 12.22 -19.08 -15.01
N ASN A 162 11.59 -17.91 -15.15
CA ASN A 162 12.17 -16.78 -15.87
C ASN A 162 12.99 -15.84 -14.98
N TYR A 163 12.94 -15.98 -13.65
CA TYR A 163 13.60 -15.08 -12.70
C TYR A 163 15.12 -15.23 -12.70
N ARG A 164 15.82 -14.10 -12.56
CA ARG A 164 17.25 -13.99 -12.29
C ARG A 164 17.46 -13.18 -11.02
N LYS A 165 18.50 -13.52 -10.26
CA LYS A 165 18.82 -12.82 -9.01
C LYS A 165 18.96 -11.31 -9.26
N GLY A 166 18.18 -10.52 -8.53
CA GLY A 166 18.17 -9.06 -8.63
C GLY A 166 17.08 -8.49 -9.52
N ASP A 167 16.29 -9.32 -10.22
CA ASP A 167 15.13 -8.85 -10.96
C ASP A 167 14.07 -8.24 -10.03
N ILE A 168 13.34 -7.27 -10.57
CA ILE A 168 12.15 -6.70 -9.93
C ILE A 168 10.92 -7.33 -10.58
N ILE A 169 10.03 -7.89 -9.77
CA ILE A 169 8.78 -8.48 -10.23
C ILE A 169 7.66 -7.49 -9.93
N TRP A 170 6.92 -7.08 -10.97
CA TRP A 170 5.79 -6.17 -10.83
C TRP A 170 4.49 -6.86 -11.25
N VAL A 171 3.63 -7.16 -10.28
CA VAL A 171 2.36 -7.88 -10.46
C VAL A 171 1.21 -6.89 -10.57
N HIS A 172 0.26 -7.16 -11.48
CA HIS A 172 -0.87 -6.29 -11.75
C HIS A 172 -2.23 -6.94 -11.47
N ASP A 173 -3.02 -6.22 -10.68
CA ASP A 173 -4.46 -6.33 -10.47
C ASP A 173 -5.00 -7.57 -9.73
N TYR A 174 -6.31 -7.55 -9.49
CA TYR A 174 -7.03 -8.51 -8.64
C TYR A 174 -7.04 -9.97 -9.14
N HIS A 175 -6.59 -10.22 -10.37
CA HIS A 175 -6.49 -11.56 -10.95
C HIS A 175 -5.36 -12.40 -10.32
N LEU A 176 -4.33 -11.72 -9.80
CA LEU A 176 -3.06 -12.33 -9.39
C LEU A 176 -2.69 -11.99 -7.93
N LEU A 177 -3.69 -11.87 -7.04
CA LEU A 177 -3.45 -11.41 -5.66
C LEU A 177 -2.68 -12.42 -4.80
N LEU A 178 -2.65 -13.70 -5.17
CA LEU A 178 -1.89 -14.74 -4.45
C LEU A 178 -0.43 -14.82 -4.90
N LEU A 179 -0.14 -14.31 -6.09
CA LEU A 179 1.14 -14.46 -6.76
C LEU A 179 2.33 -13.92 -5.94
N PRO A 180 2.29 -12.76 -5.25
CA PRO A 180 3.43 -12.29 -4.47
C PRO A 180 3.83 -13.27 -3.36
N GLY A 181 2.85 -13.86 -2.66
CA GLY A 181 3.08 -14.87 -1.63
C GLY A 181 3.72 -16.13 -2.20
N MET A 182 3.16 -16.66 -3.29
CA MET A 182 3.68 -17.87 -3.94
C MET A 182 5.11 -17.71 -4.45
N ILE A 183 5.48 -16.52 -4.94
CA ILE A 183 6.85 -16.22 -5.36
C ILE A 183 7.77 -16.15 -4.15
N ARG A 184 7.36 -15.44 -3.09
CA ARG A 184 8.19 -15.25 -1.89
C ARG A 184 8.49 -16.56 -1.16
N ASP A 185 7.56 -17.50 -1.15
CA ASP A 185 7.77 -18.84 -0.59
C ASP A 185 8.93 -19.60 -1.27
N ARG A 186 9.21 -19.30 -2.54
CA ARG A 186 10.27 -19.94 -3.35
C ARG A 186 11.52 -19.07 -3.46
N ILE A 187 11.35 -17.76 -3.43
CA ILE A 187 12.41 -16.76 -3.56
C ILE A 187 12.22 -15.70 -2.46
N PRO A 188 12.71 -15.96 -1.23
CA PRO A 188 12.46 -15.08 -0.08
C PRO A 188 12.91 -13.63 -0.28
N ASP A 189 14.04 -13.43 -0.97
CA ASP A 189 14.65 -12.12 -1.23
C ASP A 189 14.12 -11.45 -2.53
N ALA A 190 13.02 -11.94 -3.10
CA ALA A 190 12.47 -11.38 -4.33
C ALA A 190 11.96 -9.94 -4.11
N LYS A 191 12.33 -9.05 -5.03
CA LYS A 191 11.87 -7.65 -5.08
C LYS A 191 10.51 -7.61 -5.77
N ILE A 192 9.42 -7.52 -5.00
CA ILE A 192 8.06 -7.67 -5.53
C ILE A 192 7.24 -6.39 -5.30
N GLY A 193 6.68 -5.85 -6.38
CA GLY A 193 5.62 -4.85 -6.35
C GLY A 193 4.28 -5.45 -6.77
N LEU A 194 3.19 -5.00 -6.15
CA LEU A 194 1.81 -5.28 -6.58
C LEU A 194 1.09 -3.97 -6.84
N PHE A 195 0.42 -3.81 -7.98
CA PHE A 195 -0.46 -2.66 -8.21
C PHE A 195 -1.91 -3.12 -8.45
N VAL A 196 -2.85 -2.64 -7.63
CA VAL A 196 -4.27 -2.99 -7.75
C VAL A 196 -5.00 -1.87 -8.50
N HIS A 197 -5.45 -2.16 -9.72
CA HIS A 197 -6.11 -1.17 -10.58
C HIS A 197 -7.59 -0.99 -10.22
N ALA A 198 -8.24 -2.07 -9.78
CA ALA A 198 -9.59 -2.02 -9.23
C ALA A 198 -9.65 -1.27 -7.88
N PRO A 199 -10.84 -0.76 -7.47
CA PRO A 199 -11.06 -0.28 -6.11
C PRO A 199 -10.72 -1.35 -5.07
N PHE A 200 -10.32 -0.93 -3.86
CA PHE A 200 -10.22 -1.85 -2.73
C PHE A 200 -11.35 -1.58 -1.73
N PRO A 201 -12.07 -2.62 -1.26
CA PRO A 201 -13.24 -2.44 -0.42
C PRO A 201 -12.87 -2.21 1.06
N SER A 202 -13.73 -1.54 1.81
CA SER A 202 -13.60 -1.42 3.26
C SER A 202 -13.50 -2.79 3.94
N SER A 203 -12.90 -2.82 5.12
CA SER A 203 -12.76 -4.05 5.90
C SER A 203 -14.10 -4.69 6.32
N GLU A 204 -15.20 -3.93 6.32
CA GLU A 204 -16.53 -4.48 6.56
C GLU A 204 -16.98 -5.37 5.41
N ILE A 205 -16.83 -4.88 4.19
CA ILE A 205 -17.17 -5.61 2.98
C ILE A 205 -16.14 -6.72 2.73
N PHE A 206 -14.85 -6.44 2.85
CA PHE A 206 -13.79 -7.42 2.59
C PHE A 206 -13.90 -8.66 3.49
N ARG A 207 -14.37 -8.52 4.73
CA ARG A 207 -14.59 -9.65 5.64
C ARG A 207 -15.65 -10.65 5.15
N CYS A 208 -16.51 -10.26 4.21
CA CYS A 208 -17.48 -11.15 3.60
C CYS A 208 -16.83 -12.19 2.68
N LEU A 209 -15.60 -11.97 2.22
CA LEU A 209 -14.86 -12.94 1.40
C LEU A 209 -14.47 -14.16 2.24
N PRO A 210 -14.87 -15.40 1.88
CA PRO A 210 -14.50 -16.59 2.62
C PRO A 210 -12.98 -16.79 2.70
N LYS A 211 -12.28 -16.48 1.59
CA LYS A 211 -10.83 -16.62 1.41
C LYS A 211 -10.03 -15.35 1.70
N ARG A 212 -10.56 -14.51 2.59
CA ARG A 212 -9.98 -13.20 2.95
C ARG A 212 -8.57 -13.29 3.49
N GLU A 213 -8.25 -14.32 4.27
CA GLU A 213 -6.92 -14.47 4.87
C GLU A 213 -5.89 -14.85 3.82
N GLU A 214 -6.21 -15.84 2.97
CA GLU A 214 -5.36 -16.30 1.88
C GLU A 214 -5.05 -15.16 0.90
N VAL A 215 -6.07 -14.38 0.52
CA VAL A 215 -5.89 -13.23 -0.38
C VAL A 215 -5.01 -12.15 0.26
N LEU A 216 -5.28 -11.76 1.52
CA LEU A 216 -4.46 -10.73 2.16
C LEU A 216 -3.01 -11.19 2.39
N ARG A 217 -2.79 -12.45 2.78
CA ARG A 217 -1.45 -13.03 2.93
C ARG A 217 -0.70 -13.06 1.60
N GLY A 218 -1.39 -13.40 0.51
CA GLY A 218 -0.84 -13.32 -0.84
C GLY A 218 -0.39 -11.92 -1.21
N MET A 219 -1.20 -10.90 -0.89
CA MET A 219 -0.91 -9.50 -1.22
C MET A 219 0.24 -8.92 -0.40
N VAL A 220 0.17 -9.02 0.94
CA VAL A 220 1.15 -8.42 1.88
C VAL A 220 2.56 -9.02 1.80
N ALA A 221 2.72 -10.11 1.05
CA ALA A 221 4.01 -10.63 0.67
C ALA A 221 4.74 -9.78 -0.37
N ALA A 222 4.14 -8.75 -0.97
CA ALA A 222 4.88 -7.78 -1.78
C ALA A 222 5.70 -6.82 -0.90
N ASN A 223 6.84 -6.31 -1.39
CA ASN A 223 7.56 -5.21 -0.74
C ASN A 223 6.76 -3.91 -0.82
N GLN A 224 6.07 -3.67 -1.95
CA GLN A 224 5.21 -2.50 -2.12
C GLN A 224 3.88 -2.87 -2.79
N ILE A 225 2.79 -2.29 -2.27
CA ILE A 225 1.46 -2.36 -2.88
C ILE A 225 0.99 -0.94 -3.24
N GLY A 226 0.58 -0.76 -4.49
CA GLY A 226 0.07 0.50 -5.01
C GLY A 226 -1.43 0.47 -5.28
N TYR A 227 -2.08 1.60 -5.01
CA TYR A 227 -3.50 1.83 -5.29
C TYR A 227 -3.72 3.14 -6.04
N GLN A 228 -4.89 3.26 -6.68
CA GLN A 228 -5.28 4.49 -7.38
C GLN A 228 -5.53 5.68 -6.45
N THR A 229 -6.13 5.45 -5.28
CA THR A 229 -6.54 6.49 -4.35
C THR A 229 -6.17 6.16 -2.90
N PHE A 230 -6.08 7.20 -2.07
CA PHE A 230 -5.79 7.07 -0.64
C PHE A 230 -6.84 6.24 0.12
N SER A 231 -8.12 6.33 -0.28
CA SER A 231 -9.17 5.55 0.36
C SER A 231 -8.94 4.04 0.20
N TYR A 232 -8.51 3.59 -0.98
CA TYR A 232 -8.26 2.17 -1.25
C TYR A 232 -7.05 1.66 -0.48
N ALA A 233 -5.95 2.42 -0.45
CA ALA A 233 -4.77 2.12 0.37
C ALA A 233 -5.12 2.00 1.86
N ARG A 234 -5.88 2.97 2.40
CA ARG A 234 -6.35 2.95 3.79
C ARG A 234 -7.24 1.73 4.08
N HIS A 235 -8.13 1.38 3.17
CA HIS A 235 -9.00 0.22 3.33
C HIS A 235 -8.21 -1.10 3.36
N PHE A 236 -7.18 -1.23 2.51
CA PHE A 236 -6.27 -2.37 2.55
C PHE A 236 -5.54 -2.50 3.88
N ILE A 237 -4.90 -1.42 4.35
CA ILE A 237 -4.22 -1.39 5.65
C ILE A 237 -5.17 -1.82 6.78
N SER A 238 -6.39 -1.26 6.79
CA SER A 238 -7.42 -1.62 7.77
C SER A 238 -7.83 -3.09 7.67
N SER A 239 -7.93 -3.65 6.47
CA SER A 239 -8.25 -5.07 6.27
C SER A 239 -7.14 -5.97 6.79
N CYS A 240 -5.86 -5.65 6.54
CA CYS A 240 -4.73 -6.39 7.08
C CYS A 240 -4.72 -6.39 8.62
N THR A 241 -4.92 -5.23 9.24
CA THR A 241 -4.93 -5.14 10.71
C THR A 241 -6.10 -5.89 11.35
N ARG A 242 -7.31 -5.78 10.78
CA ARG A 242 -8.50 -6.41 11.37
C ARG A 242 -8.62 -7.91 11.09
N VAL A 243 -8.18 -8.35 9.91
CA VAL A 243 -8.33 -9.76 9.47
C VAL A 243 -7.11 -10.59 9.87
N LEU A 244 -5.89 -10.09 9.64
CA LEU A 244 -4.66 -10.82 9.92
C LEU A 244 -4.05 -10.49 11.29
N GLY A 245 -4.48 -9.40 11.92
CA GLY A 245 -3.93 -8.96 13.21
C GLY A 245 -2.55 -8.29 13.10
N TYR A 246 -2.12 -7.93 11.88
CA TYR A 246 -0.83 -7.28 11.67
C TYR A 246 -0.80 -5.83 12.16
N GLU A 247 0.36 -5.44 12.68
CA GLU A 247 0.65 -4.06 13.02
C GLU A 247 0.79 -3.24 11.73
N SER A 248 0.25 -2.02 11.74
CA SER A 248 0.29 -1.15 10.57
C SER A 248 0.57 0.29 10.93
N THR A 249 1.13 1.00 9.96
CA THR A 249 1.29 2.46 9.96
C THR A 249 0.51 3.03 8.78
N PRO A 250 0.34 4.36 8.67
CA PRO A 250 -0.24 4.95 7.47
C PRO A 250 0.51 4.63 6.17
N ASN A 251 1.79 4.24 6.27
CA ASN A 251 2.68 4.00 5.13
C ASN A 251 2.79 2.51 4.76
N GLY A 252 2.22 1.59 5.53
CA GLY A 252 2.39 0.16 5.26
C GLY A 252 2.02 -0.76 6.41
N VAL A 253 2.22 -2.06 6.20
CA VAL A 253 1.88 -3.14 7.13
C VAL A 253 3.15 -3.92 7.47
N SER A 254 3.38 -4.17 8.76
CA SER A 254 4.50 -5.01 9.22
C SER A 254 4.10 -6.47 9.22
N VAL A 255 4.86 -7.31 8.53
CA VAL A 255 4.54 -8.72 8.25
C VAL A 255 5.74 -9.57 8.61
N ASP A 256 5.70 -10.31 9.71
CA ASP A 256 6.65 -11.39 10.06
C ASP A 256 8.13 -11.14 9.69
N GLY A 257 8.65 -9.94 9.99
CA GLY A 257 10.05 -9.56 9.75
C GLY A 257 10.31 -8.68 8.52
N HIS A 258 9.35 -8.48 7.61
CA HIS A 258 9.43 -7.50 6.52
C HIS A 258 8.35 -6.41 6.63
N HIS A 259 8.55 -5.29 5.94
CA HIS A 259 7.57 -4.20 5.90
C HIS A 259 6.98 -4.08 4.50
N CYS A 260 5.67 -4.31 4.36
CA CYS A 260 4.95 -4.11 3.12
C CYS A 260 4.55 -2.63 3.02
N GLN A 261 5.26 -1.86 2.19
CA GLN A 261 4.93 -0.46 1.94
C GLN A 261 3.63 -0.35 1.13
N VAL A 262 2.75 0.59 1.50
CA VAL A 262 1.49 0.84 0.80
C VAL A 262 1.46 2.28 0.32
N GLY A 263 1.25 2.48 -0.99
CA GLY A 263 1.29 3.79 -1.62
C GLY A 263 0.12 4.07 -2.57
N THR A 264 -0.02 5.35 -2.93
CA THR A 264 -1.06 5.83 -3.86
C THR A 264 -0.42 6.39 -5.12
N PHE A 265 -0.75 5.80 -6.26
CA PHE A 265 -0.22 6.20 -7.56
C PHE A 265 -1.38 6.22 -8.56
N PRO A 266 -2.09 7.35 -8.73
CA PRO A 266 -3.16 7.45 -9.71
C PRO A 266 -2.58 7.30 -11.11
N ILE A 267 -3.14 6.37 -11.90
CA ILE A 267 -2.67 6.13 -13.26
C ILE A 267 -3.16 7.20 -14.23
N GLY A 268 -2.25 7.74 -15.03
CA GLY A 268 -2.54 8.65 -16.14
C GLY A 268 -2.80 7.95 -17.47
N ILE A 269 -2.95 8.72 -18.55
CA ILE A 269 -3.01 8.21 -19.93
C ILE A 269 -1.73 8.51 -20.70
N ASP A 270 -1.59 7.89 -21.87
CA ASP A 270 -0.59 8.23 -22.87
C ASP A 270 -1.09 9.41 -23.71
N THR A 271 -0.80 10.63 -23.23
CA THR A 271 -1.31 11.85 -23.86
C THR A 271 -0.78 12.04 -25.28
N ASP A 272 0.41 11.53 -25.58
CA ASP A 272 1.05 11.72 -26.88
C ASP A 272 0.39 10.81 -27.92
N LYS A 273 0.16 9.53 -27.60
CA LYS A 273 -0.62 8.63 -28.47
C LYS A 273 -2.07 9.11 -28.65
N VAL A 274 -2.71 9.64 -27.60
CA VAL A 274 -4.06 10.20 -27.71
C VAL A 274 -4.09 11.43 -28.62
N ASN A 275 -3.11 12.33 -28.48
CA ASN A 275 -3.01 13.52 -29.31
C ASN A 275 -2.70 13.20 -30.78
N GLU A 276 -1.89 12.17 -31.04
CA GLU A 276 -1.65 11.66 -32.40
C GLU A 276 -2.94 11.12 -33.02
N ARG A 277 -3.65 10.25 -32.30
CA ARG A 277 -4.88 9.62 -32.80
C ARG A 277 -6.00 10.62 -33.04
N ARG A 278 -6.23 11.56 -32.13
CA ARG A 278 -7.28 12.58 -32.30
C ARG A 278 -7.04 13.49 -33.50
N LYS A 279 -5.78 13.67 -33.93
CA LYS A 279 -5.38 14.49 -35.10
C LYS A 279 -5.29 13.69 -36.40
N SER A 280 -5.75 12.44 -36.40
CA SER A 280 -5.81 11.62 -37.61
C SER A 280 -6.80 12.23 -38.62
N PRO A 281 -6.48 12.28 -39.93
CA PRO A 281 -7.42 12.80 -40.94
C PRO A 281 -8.78 12.10 -40.97
N ARG A 282 -8.82 10.81 -40.63
CA ARG A 282 -10.08 10.05 -40.52
C ARG A 282 -10.96 10.54 -39.39
N VAL A 283 -10.37 10.99 -38.29
CA VAL A 283 -11.10 11.59 -37.16
C VAL A 283 -11.73 12.89 -37.61
N ASP A 284 -10.99 13.76 -38.31
CA ASP A 284 -11.54 15.03 -38.84
C ASP A 284 -12.72 14.83 -39.80
N ASP A 285 -12.62 13.85 -40.70
CA ASP A 285 -13.72 13.52 -41.62
C ASP A 285 -14.94 12.98 -40.87
N THR A 286 -14.72 12.17 -39.82
CA THR A 286 -15.78 11.64 -38.96
C THR A 286 -16.41 12.75 -38.10
N ILE A 287 -15.63 13.70 -37.59
CA ILE A 287 -16.12 14.88 -36.88
C ILE A 287 -17.07 15.67 -37.80
N LYS A 288 -16.69 15.92 -39.05
CA LYS A 288 -17.57 16.62 -40.01
C LYS A 288 -18.87 15.85 -40.24
N ALA A 289 -18.79 14.54 -40.46
CA ALA A 289 -19.97 13.70 -40.68
C ALA A 289 -20.93 13.71 -39.48
N ILE A 290 -20.41 13.60 -38.25
CA ILE A 290 -21.22 13.67 -37.03
C ILE A 290 -21.79 15.09 -36.84
N GLY A 291 -21.02 16.13 -37.17
CA GLY A 291 -21.45 17.52 -37.11
C GLY A 291 -22.59 17.84 -38.07
N ASP A 292 -22.54 17.30 -39.29
CA ASP A 292 -23.61 17.42 -40.27
C ASP A 292 -24.87 16.66 -39.82
N LEU A 293 -24.69 15.46 -39.25
CA LEU A 293 -25.79 14.63 -38.75
C LEU A 293 -26.56 15.29 -37.60
N TYR A 294 -25.85 15.94 -36.67
CA TYR A 294 -26.44 16.58 -35.49
C TYR A 294 -26.40 18.11 -35.58
N ALA A 295 -26.49 18.67 -36.79
CA ALA A 295 -26.47 20.11 -37.02
C ALA A 295 -27.51 20.85 -36.15
N GLY A 296 -27.04 21.86 -35.42
CA GLY A 296 -27.89 22.66 -34.52
C GLY A 296 -28.32 21.96 -33.24
N LYS A 297 -27.78 20.78 -32.93
CA LYS A 297 -28.02 20.05 -31.68
C LYS A 297 -26.77 20.08 -30.77
N LYS A 298 -26.98 19.82 -29.49
CA LYS A 298 -25.95 19.61 -28.47
C LYS A 298 -25.73 18.13 -28.27
N ILE A 299 -24.47 17.67 -28.30
CA ILE A 299 -24.13 16.26 -28.18
C ILE A 299 -23.57 15.98 -26.78
N ILE A 300 -24.22 15.09 -26.04
CA ILE A 300 -23.68 14.51 -24.81
C ILE A 300 -23.12 13.12 -25.15
N VAL A 301 -21.88 12.83 -24.76
CA VAL A 301 -21.26 11.53 -24.99
C VAL A 301 -21.09 10.73 -23.70
N GLY A 302 -21.38 9.44 -23.78
CA GLY A 302 -21.03 8.46 -22.76
C GLY A 302 -20.43 7.22 -23.41
N ARG A 303 -19.31 6.74 -22.88
CA ARG A 303 -18.69 5.47 -23.31
C ARG A 303 -18.30 4.67 -22.10
N ASP A 304 -18.90 3.50 -21.94
CA ASP A 304 -18.75 2.67 -20.75
C ASP A 304 -18.81 1.19 -21.12
N LYS A 305 -18.21 0.32 -20.32
CA LYS A 305 -18.55 -1.10 -20.38
C LYS A 305 -19.95 -1.29 -19.81
N LEU A 306 -20.74 -2.21 -20.37
CA LEU A 306 -22.05 -2.53 -19.81
C LEU A 306 -21.88 -3.36 -18.53
N ASP A 307 -21.71 -2.67 -17.41
CA ASP A 307 -21.47 -3.22 -16.07
C ASP A 307 -22.25 -2.40 -15.04
N LEU A 308 -22.73 -3.04 -13.98
CA LEU A 308 -23.45 -2.42 -12.86
C LEU A 308 -22.66 -1.27 -12.23
N VAL A 309 -21.33 -1.36 -12.25
CA VAL A 309 -20.46 -0.35 -11.60
C VAL A 309 -20.21 0.88 -12.47
N LYS A 310 -20.42 0.78 -13.78
CA LYS A 310 -20.15 1.88 -14.72
C LYS A 310 -21.28 2.89 -14.82
N GLY A 311 -22.45 2.56 -14.25
CA GLY A 311 -23.51 3.54 -14.01
C GLY A 311 -24.27 4.00 -15.25
N VAL A 312 -24.35 3.15 -16.29
CA VAL A 312 -25.13 3.43 -17.50
C VAL A 312 -26.61 3.60 -17.16
N GLN A 313 -27.14 2.78 -16.24
CA GLN A 313 -28.53 2.91 -15.77
C GLN A 313 -28.77 4.30 -15.17
N GLN A 314 -27.97 4.70 -14.19
CA GLN A 314 -28.06 6.01 -13.52
C GLN A 314 -27.96 7.16 -14.54
N LYS A 315 -27.13 7.00 -15.57
CA LYS A 315 -27.01 7.97 -16.65
C LYS A 315 -28.31 8.19 -17.41
N LEU A 316 -28.96 7.09 -17.79
CA LEU A 316 -30.20 7.13 -18.55
C LEU A 316 -31.36 7.65 -17.69
N GLU A 317 -31.45 7.24 -16.42
CA GLU A 317 -32.45 7.76 -15.46
C GLU A 317 -32.28 9.28 -15.25
N ALA A 318 -31.03 9.75 -15.10
CA ALA A 318 -30.75 11.17 -14.98
C ALA A 318 -31.00 11.96 -16.27
N PHE A 319 -30.70 11.39 -17.44
CA PHE A 319 -30.99 12.01 -18.73
C PHE A 319 -32.50 12.13 -18.97
N GLU A 320 -33.27 11.10 -18.63
CA GLU A 320 -34.72 11.18 -18.64
C GLU A 320 -35.24 12.26 -17.68
N TYR A 321 -34.72 12.29 -16.45
CA TYR A 321 -35.08 13.31 -15.47
C TYR A 321 -34.78 14.73 -15.98
N PHE A 322 -33.65 14.92 -16.68
CA PHE A 322 -33.29 16.16 -17.35
C PHE A 322 -34.30 16.54 -18.45
N LEU A 323 -34.72 15.60 -19.29
CA LEU A 323 -35.74 15.87 -20.32
C LEU A 323 -37.10 16.24 -19.71
N ILE A 324 -37.46 15.68 -18.56
CA ILE A 324 -38.70 16.05 -17.84
C ILE A 324 -38.66 17.50 -17.36
N HIS A 325 -37.55 17.92 -16.76
CA HIS A 325 -37.47 19.18 -16.01
C HIS A 325 -36.97 20.36 -16.83
N TYR A 326 -36.32 20.12 -17.97
CA TYR A 326 -35.82 21.15 -18.87
C TYR A 326 -36.38 20.97 -20.29
N PRO A 327 -37.69 21.21 -20.51
CA PRO A 327 -38.35 21.02 -21.81
C PRO A 327 -37.77 21.91 -22.92
N GLU A 328 -37.08 22.99 -22.58
CA GLU A 328 -36.36 23.85 -23.53
C GLU A 328 -35.28 23.11 -24.33
N TRP A 329 -34.80 21.97 -23.84
CA TRP A 329 -33.80 21.13 -24.49
C TRP A 329 -34.41 20.05 -25.39
N HIS A 330 -35.73 19.87 -25.39
CA HIS A 330 -36.40 18.96 -26.33
C HIS A 330 -36.05 19.31 -27.78
N ASN A 331 -35.74 18.29 -28.58
CA ASN A 331 -35.27 18.44 -29.95
C ASN A 331 -33.98 19.27 -30.10
N LYS A 332 -33.21 19.54 -29.03
CA LYS A 332 -31.95 20.29 -29.09
C LYS A 332 -30.76 19.53 -28.52
N VAL A 333 -30.98 18.45 -27.79
CA VAL A 333 -29.92 17.69 -27.11
C VAL A 333 -29.99 16.21 -27.46
N VAL A 334 -28.86 15.61 -27.80
CA VAL A 334 -28.75 14.18 -28.09
C VAL A 334 -27.74 13.54 -27.15
N LEU A 335 -28.11 12.43 -26.52
CA LEU A 335 -27.19 11.56 -25.79
C LEU A 335 -26.74 10.43 -26.71
N VAL A 336 -25.43 10.37 -26.97
CA VAL A 336 -24.79 9.25 -27.67
C VAL A 336 -24.10 8.38 -26.63
N GLN A 337 -24.69 7.22 -26.35
CA GLN A 337 -24.15 6.24 -25.42
C GLN A 337 -23.55 5.05 -26.18
N ALA A 338 -22.24 4.89 -26.09
CA ALA A 338 -21.52 3.71 -26.54
C ALA A 338 -21.36 2.73 -25.38
N THR A 339 -21.67 1.45 -25.59
CA THR A 339 -21.42 0.40 -24.61
C THR A 339 -20.66 -0.75 -25.22
N ASP A 340 -19.54 -1.10 -24.61
CA ASP A 340 -18.80 -2.32 -24.95
C ASP A 340 -19.51 -3.52 -24.29
N PRO A 341 -19.74 -4.63 -25.03
CA PRO A 341 -20.29 -5.87 -24.47
C PRO A 341 -19.41 -6.40 -23.33
N ALA A 342 -20.01 -6.84 -22.24
CA ALA A 342 -19.31 -7.50 -21.13
C ALA A 342 -19.39 -9.03 -21.28
N ILE A 343 -18.31 -9.74 -20.93
CA ILE A 343 -18.25 -11.22 -21.03
C ILE A 343 -19.09 -11.88 -19.94
N SER A 344 -19.14 -11.29 -18.73
CA SER A 344 -20.02 -11.71 -17.65
C SER A 344 -21.39 -11.06 -17.82
N ASP A 345 -22.23 -11.76 -18.57
CA ASP A 345 -23.51 -11.31 -19.05
C ASP A 345 -24.52 -11.06 -17.92
N SER A 346 -24.68 -9.80 -17.51
CA SER A 346 -25.91 -9.37 -16.85
C SER A 346 -26.93 -9.07 -17.94
N ALA A 347 -27.42 -10.11 -18.61
CA ALA A 347 -28.50 -10.00 -19.61
C ALA A 347 -29.71 -9.22 -19.06
N LYS A 348 -29.91 -9.25 -17.74
CA LYS A 348 -30.88 -8.41 -17.01
C LYS A 348 -30.58 -6.92 -17.10
N LEU A 349 -29.32 -6.52 -16.96
CA LEU A 349 -28.87 -5.13 -17.11
C LEU A 349 -28.99 -4.67 -18.57
N GLU A 350 -28.58 -5.52 -19.52
CA GLU A 350 -28.76 -5.23 -20.95
C GLU A 350 -30.23 -5.00 -21.29
N THR A 351 -31.10 -5.95 -20.91
CA THR A 351 -32.55 -5.84 -21.10
C THR A 351 -33.07 -4.53 -20.51
N ARG A 352 -32.69 -4.22 -19.26
CA ARG A 352 -33.12 -2.99 -18.58
C ARG A 352 -32.67 -1.73 -19.29
N VAL A 353 -31.41 -1.68 -19.73
CA VAL A 353 -30.87 -0.54 -20.48
C VAL A 353 -31.60 -0.38 -21.81
N SER A 354 -31.84 -1.48 -22.55
CA SER A 354 -32.61 -1.44 -23.81
C SER A 354 -34.05 -0.97 -23.61
N GLU A 355 -34.72 -1.42 -22.53
CA GLU A 355 -36.07 -0.95 -22.16
C GLU A 355 -36.09 0.55 -21.89
N MET A 356 -35.09 1.06 -21.15
CA MET A 356 -34.98 2.49 -20.85
C MET A 356 -34.69 3.32 -22.11
N VAL A 357 -33.83 2.82 -23.00
CA VAL A 357 -33.56 3.46 -24.29
C VAL A 357 -34.85 3.56 -25.10
N ALA A 358 -35.61 2.47 -25.19
CA ALA A 358 -36.89 2.45 -25.89
C ALA A 358 -37.92 3.40 -25.25
N HIS A 359 -37.98 3.46 -23.92
CA HIS A 359 -38.87 4.34 -23.18
C HIS A 359 -38.57 5.83 -23.43
N ILE A 360 -37.30 6.24 -23.29
CA ILE A 360 -36.87 7.63 -23.50
C ILE A 360 -37.14 8.06 -24.94
N ASN A 361 -36.75 7.23 -25.91
CA ASN A 361 -36.97 7.53 -27.32
C ASN A 361 -38.45 7.52 -27.70
N GLY A 362 -39.27 6.64 -27.13
CA GLY A 362 -40.72 6.63 -27.35
C GLY A 362 -41.45 7.83 -26.75
N THR A 363 -40.93 8.40 -25.66
CA THR A 363 -41.55 9.52 -24.95
C THR A 363 -41.13 10.89 -25.48
N TYR A 364 -39.83 11.07 -25.75
CA TYR A 364 -39.24 12.36 -26.13
C TYR A 364 -38.73 12.41 -27.57
N GLY A 365 -38.75 11.29 -28.29
CA GLY A 365 -38.41 11.22 -29.70
C GLY A 365 -39.58 11.58 -30.62
N SER A 366 -39.26 11.77 -31.89
CA SER A 366 -40.20 11.99 -32.98
C SER A 366 -39.69 11.32 -34.25
N LEU A 367 -40.46 11.37 -35.34
CA LEU A 367 -40.02 10.81 -36.64
C LEU A 367 -38.72 11.43 -37.16
N GLU A 368 -38.43 12.69 -36.79
CA GLU A 368 -37.27 13.44 -37.25
C GLU A 368 -36.14 13.50 -36.21
N PHE A 369 -36.37 13.04 -34.98
CA PHE A 369 -35.46 13.26 -33.86
C PHE A 369 -35.46 12.12 -32.84
N THR A 370 -34.27 11.60 -32.57
CA THR A 370 -34.04 10.57 -31.53
C THR A 370 -33.16 11.17 -30.43
N PRO A 371 -33.65 11.36 -29.20
CA PRO A 371 -32.88 11.98 -28.13
C PRO A 371 -31.73 11.11 -27.61
N LEU A 372 -31.83 9.78 -27.75
CA LEU A 372 -30.84 8.83 -27.23
C LEU A 372 -30.43 7.80 -28.29
N HIS A 373 -29.18 7.88 -28.73
CA HIS A 373 -28.56 6.87 -29.59
C HIS A 373 -27.70 5.93 -28.73
N HIS A 374 -28.12 4.67 -28.64
CA HIS A 374 -27.38 3.62 -27.91
C HIS A 374 -26.70 2.66 -28.89
N PHE A 375 -25.38 2.60 -28.84
CA PHE A 375 -24.56 1.69 -29.64
C PHE A 375 -24.01 0.58 -28.74
N HIS A 376 -24.56 -0.64 -28.88
CA HIS A 376 -24.11 -1.83 -28.15
C HIS A 376 -23.16 -2.69 -29.00
N HIS A 377 -22.03 -2.11 -29.37
CA HIS A 377 -20.93 -2.80 -30.06
C HIS A 377 -19.64 -2.01 -29.93
N PHE A 378 -18.52 -2.64 -30.28
CA PHE A 378 -17.22 -1.98 -30.28
C PHE A 378 -17.15 -0.88 -31.35
N ILE A 379 -16.97 0.36 -30.90
CA ILE A 379 -16.76 1.53 -31.77
C ILE A 379 -15.30 1.56 -32.26
N GLN A 380 -15.06 1.97 -33.50
CA GLN A 380 -13.68 2.08 -34.00
C GLN A 380 -12.93 3.25 -33.35
N PRO A 381 -11.59 3.19 -33.24
CA PRO A 381 -10.82 4.26 -32.60
C PRO A 381 -11.07 5.64 -33.22
N ASP A 382 -11.16 5.72 -34.55
CA ASP A 382 -11.40 6.97 -35.27
C ASP A 382 -12.77 7.57 -34.90
N GLU A 383 -13.82 6.75 -34.82
CA GLU A 383 -15.17 7.15 -34.40
C GLU A 383 -15.19 7.56 -32.93
N TYR A 384 -14.47 6.85 -32.06
CA TYR A 384 -14.37 7.17 -30.64
C TYR A 384 -13.76 8.55 -30.40
N TYR A 385 -12.58 8.83 -30.97
CA TYR A 385 -11.94 10.14 -30.80
C TYR A 385 -12.76 11.25 -31.48
N ALA A 386 -13.44 10.97 -32.60
CA ALA A 386 -14.33 11.93 -33.23
C ALA A 386 -15.51 12.29 -32.32
N LEU A 387 -16.17 11.29 -31.72
CA LEU A 387 -17.26 11.47 -30.76
C LEU A 387 -16.81 12.28 -29.54
N LEU A 388 -15.64 11.96 -28.96
CA LEU A 388 -15.11 12.72 -27.83
C LEU A 388 -14.79 14.18 -28.20
N SER A 389 -14.27 14.43 -29.40
CA SER A 389 -13.87 15.77 -29.84
C SER A 389 -15.07 16.66 -30.15
N ILE A 390 -16.12 16.11 -30.77
CA ILE A 390 -17.30 16.90 -31.16
C ILE A 390 -18.31 17.11 -30.03
N ALA A 391 -18.27 16.31 -28.97
CA ALA A 391 -19.24 16.39 -27.88
C ALA A 391 -19.27 17.78 -27.19
N ASP A 392 -20.47 18.24 -26.85
CA ASP A 392 -20.75 19.44 -26.04
C ASP A 392 -20.69 19.19 -24.53
N ALA A 393 -20.77 17.93 -24.11
CA ALA A 393 -20.47 17.50 -22.75
C ALA A 393 -20.14 15.99 -22.73
N ALA A 394 -19.27 15.57 -21.81
CA ALA A 394 -19.12 14.16 -21.46
C ALA A 394 -19.84 13.86 -20.14
N LEU A 395 -20.52 12.73 -20.07
CA LEU A 395 -21.28 12.30 -18.89
C LEU A 395 -20.78 10.95 -18.39
N ILE A 396 -20.09 10.97 -17.25
CA ILE A 396 -19.44 9.80 -16.63
C ILE A 396 -20.06 9.59 -15.25
N THR A 397 -20.91 8.57 -15.12
CA THR A 397 -21.76 8.33 -13.95
C THR A 397 -21.41 7.05 -13.20
N SER A 398 -20.15 6.62 -13.27
CA SER A 398 -19.73 5.36 -12.64
C SER A 398 -20.04 5.36 -11.14
N VAL A 399 -20.68 4.28 -10.69
CA VAL A 399 -21.10 4.08 -9.29
C VAL A 399 -19.90 3.87 -8.39
N ARG A 400 -18.88 3.16 -8.87
CA ARG A 400 -17.61 2.96 -8.20
C ARG A 400 -16.58 2.52 -9.23
N ASP A 401 -15.49 3.26 -9.36
CA ASP A 401 -14.46 2.96 -10.36
C ASP A 401 -13.05 3.16 -9.80
N GLY A 402 -12.12 2.30 -10.23
CA GLY A 402 -10.72 2.40 -9.83
C GLY A 402 -10.08 3.65 -10.42
N MET A 403 -10.19 3.80 -11.73
CA MET A 403 -9.79 4.97 -12.49
C MET A 403 -10.58 5.00 -13.81
N ASN A 404 -11.04 6.18 -14.24
CA ASN A 404 -11.76 6.34 -15.50
C ASN A 404 -10.87 7.03 -16.56
N THR A 405 -10.23 6.26 -17.44
CA THR A 405 -9.33 6.82 -18.46
C THR A 405 -10.05 7.61 -19.56
N THR A 406 -11.32 7.29 -19.83
CA THR A 406 -12.14 8.03 -20.81
C THR A 406 -12.30 9.50 -20.42
N SER A 407 -12.35 9.82 -19.12
CA SER A 407 -12.38 11.21 -18.66
C SER A 407 -11.10 12.00 -19.05
N PHE A 408 -9.93 11.37 -18.97
CA PHE A 408 -8.67 11.98 -19.41
C PHE A 408 -8.58 12.09 -20.93
N GLU A 409 -9.01 11.06 -21.66
CA GLU A 409 -9.06 11.09 -23.12
C GLU A 409 -10.01 12.17 -23.63
N TYR A 410 -11.15 12.36 -22.96
CA TYR A 410 -12.08 13.45 -23.27
C TYR A 410 -11.45 14.81 -23.10
N VAL A 411 -10.79 15.08 -21.96
CA VAL A 411 -10.09 16.36 -21.73
C VAL A 411 -9.05 16.64 -22.83
N MET A 412 -8.31 15.62 -23.27
CA MET A 412 -7.37 15.75 -24.39
C MET A 412 -8.05 16.02 -25.74
N CYS A 413 -9.22 15.42 -25.99
CA CYS A 413 -9.99 15.65 -27.22
C CYS A 413 -10.70 17.01 -27.25
N GLN A 414 -10.79 17.71 -26.12
CA GLN A 414 -11.45 19.00 -25.99
C GLN A 414 -10.51 20.19 -26.18
N GLU A 415 -9.33 20.02 -26.77
CA GLU A 415 -8.36 21.09 -27.01
C GLU A 415 -8.96 22.25 -27.83
N GLU A 416 -9.81 21.93 -28.82
CA GLU A 416 -10.46 22.92 -29.68
C GLU A 416 -11.78 23.46 -29.11
N LYS A 417 -12.64 22.59 -28.58
CA LYS A 417 -14.03 22.94 -28.19
C LYS A 417 -14.21 23.26 -26.70
N GLN A 418 -13.29 22.80 -25.84
CA GLN A 418 -13.25 23.11 -24.40
C GLN A 418 -14.54 22.76 -23.65
N SER A 419 -15.29 21.77 -24.13
CA SER A 419 -16.57 21.38 -23.57
C SER A 419 -16.45 20.81 -22.14
N PRO A 420 -17.46 21.03 -21.29
CA PRO A 420 -17.48 20.58 -19.91
C PRO A 420 -17.52 19.05 -19.75
N LEU A 421 -16.89 18.59 -18.67
CA LEU A 421 -16.92 17.20 -18.21
C LEU A 421 -17.81 17.10 -16.96
N ILE A 422 -18.80 16.20 -16.99
CA ILE A 422 -19.62 15.81 -15.84
C ILE A 422 -19.09 14.46 -15.33
N LEU A 423 -18.68 14.42 -14.07
CA LEU A 423 -17.93 13.29 -13.52
C LEU A 423 -18.49 12.84 -12.18
N SER A 424 -18.73 11.54 -12.02
CA SER A 424 -19.14 10.96 -10.75
C SER A 424 -18.06 11.16 -9.68
N GLU A 425 -18.47 11.59 -8.48
CA GLU A 425 -17.58 11.71 -7.31
C GLU A 425 -17.03 10.35 -6.83
N PHE A 426 -17.59 9.24 -7.31
CA PHE A 426 -17.18 7.88 -6.97
C PHE A 426 -16.16 7.26 -7.94
N THR A 427 -15.64 8.03 -8.89
CA THR A 427 -14.51 7.60 -9.72
C THR A 427 -13.18 7.93 -9.06
N GLY A 428 -12.15 7.11 -9.29
CA GLY A 428 -10.78 7.47 -8.89
C GLY A 428 -10.25 8.75 -9.55
N THR A 429 -10.84 9.19 -10.68
CA THR A 429 -10.46 10.44 -11.36
C THR A 429 -11.00 11.70 -10.71
N ALA A 430 -12.02 11.62 -9.84
CA ALA A 430 -12.65 12.80 -9.25
C ALA A 430 -11.65 13.67 -8.47
N GLY A 431 -10.68 13.06 -7.78
CA GLY A 431 -9.62 13.79 -7.08
C GLY A 431 -8.57 14.42 -8.00
N SER A 432 -8.45 13.94 -9.24
CA SER A 432 -7.51 14.42 -10.25
C SER A 432 -8.10 15.55 -11.12
N LEU A 433 -9.40 15.48 -11.43
CA LEU A 433 -10.10 16.41 -12.32
C LEU A 433 -11.02 17.35 -11.52
N SER A 434 -10.43 18.20 -10.68
CA SER A 434 -11.13 19.06 -9.72
C SER A 434 -12.10 20.08 -10.34
N GLU A 435 -11.88 20.50 -11.59
CA GLU A 435 -12.74 21.46 -12.29
C GLU A 435 -13.87 20.81 -13.11
N ALA A 436 -13.98 19.48 -13.06
CA ALA A 436 -15.15 18.78 -13.61
C ALA A 436 -16.40 19.10 -12.77
N LEU A 437 -17.58 19.01 -13.39
CA LEU A 437 -18.85 19.08 -12.69
C LEU A 437 -19.08 17.76 -11.94
N LEU A 438 -18.68 17.74 -10.66
CA LEU A 438 -18.83 16.56 -9.82
C LEU A 438 -20.30 16.30 -9.48
N VAL A 439 -20.72 15.04 -9.66
CA VAL A 439 -22.09 14.61 -9.40
C VAL A 439 -22.12 13.34 -8.58
N ASN A 440 -23.15 13.20 -7.75
CA ASN A 440 -23.55 11.92 -7.20
C ASN A 440 -24.47 11.22 -8.23
N PRO A 441 -24.07 10.11 -8.87
CA PRO A 441 -24.88 9.45 -9.89
C PRO A 441 -26.23 8.92 -9.37
N TRP A 442 -26.40 8.80 -8.06
CA TRP A 442 -27.67 8.40 -7.43
C TRP A 442 -28.64 9.58 -7.25
N ASP A 443 -28.16 10.81 -7.32
CA ASP A 443 -28.98 12.02 -7.31
C ASP A 443 -29.29 12.43 -8.75
N HIS A 444 -30.34 11.82 -9.32
CA HIS A 444 -30.74 12.10 -10.70
C HIS A 444 -31.09 13.57 -10.93
N ALA A 445 -31.62 14.27 -9.92
CA ALA A 445 -31.91 15.70 -10.00
C ALA A 445 -30.62 16.52 -10.06
N GLY A 446 -29.63 16.17 -9.24
CA GLY A 446 -28.29 16.76 -9.26
C GLY A 446 -27.58 16.54 -10.59
N VAL A 447 -27.62 15.31 -11.13
CA VAL A 447 -27.04 15.00 -12.45
C VAL A 447 -27.77 15.76 -13.56
N ALA A 448 -29.10 15.81 -13.55
CA ALA A 448 -29.89 16.56 -14.53
C ALA A 448 -29.57 18.07 -14.50
N LYS A 449 -29.42 18.64 -13.31
CA LYS A 449 -28.97 20.03 -13.14
C LYS A 449 -27.56 20.22 -13.71
N ALA A 450 -26.62 19.31 -13.43
CA ALA A 450 -25.27 19.39 -13.97
C ALA A 450 -25.25 19.29 -15.51
N ILE A 451 -26.12 18.48 -16.11
CA ILE A 451 -26.32 18.44 -17.57
C ILE A 451 -26.77 19.81 -18.08
N ASN A 452 -27.80 20.40 -17.47
CA ASN A 452 -28.25 21.74 -17.87
C ASN A 452 -27.14 22.80 -17.70
N ASP A 453 -26.45 22.81 -16.57
CA ASP A 453 -25.36 23.75 -16.28
C ASP A 453 -24.23 23.60 -17.29
N ALA A 454 -23.86 22.37 -17.65
CA ALA A 454 -22.85 22.08 -18.68
C ALA A 454 -23.25 22.67 -20.06
N LEU A 455 -24.50 22.45 -20.47
CA LEU A 455 -24.98 22.91 -21.78
C LEU A 455 -25.17 24.43 -21.86
N CYS A 456 -25.45 25.08 -20.72
CA CYS A 456 -25.58 26.52 -20.57
C CYS A 456 -24.26 27.25 -20.24
N MET A 457 -23.17 26.51 -20.03
CA MET A 457 -21.90 27.07 -19.55
C MET A 457 -21.33 28.11 -20.54
N SER A 458 -20.86 29.24 -20.00
CA SER A 458 -20.22 30.28 -20.80
C SER A 458 -18.88 29.81 -21.37
N GLU A 459 -18.48 30.36 -22.53
CA GLU A 459 -17.19 30.03 -23.16
C GLU A 459 -15.98 30.40 -22.27
N GLU A 460 -16.09 31.45 -21.46
CA GLU A 460 -15.04 31.85 -20.52
C GLU A 460 -14.85 30.80 -19.42
N GLU A 461 -15.95 30.30 -18.84
CA GLU A 461 -15.91 29.27 -17.81
C GLU A 461 -15.42 27.93 -18.37
N LYS A 462 -15.89 27.54 -19.55
CA LYS A 462 -15.42 26.35 -20.28
C LYS A 462 -13.91 26.35 -20.45
N LYS A 463 -13.36 27.45 -20.96
CA LYS A 463 -11.93 27.61 -21.18
C LYS A 463 -11.12 27.54 -19.89
N LEU A 464 -11.61 28.15 -18.81
CA LEU A 464 -10.95 28.11 -17.51
C LEU A 464 -10.90 26.67 -16.96
N ARG A 465 -12.04 25.98 -16.92
CA ARG A 465 -12.14 24.61 -16.41
C ARG A 465 -11.32 23.64 -17.23
N HIS A 466 -11.44 23.71 -18.57
CA HIS A 466 -10.68 22.87 -19.49
C HIS A 466 -9.18 23.06 -19.30
N LYS A 467 -8.69 24.30 -19.21
CA LYS A 467 -7.26 24.57 -19.02
C LYS A 467 -6.68 23.89 -17.79
N VAL A 468 -7.34 24.02 -16.63
CA VAL A 468 -6.88 23.41 -15.38
C VAL A 468 -6.83 21.88 -15.48
N MET A 469 -7.89 21.28 -16.03
CA MET A 469 -7.93 19.82 -16.22
C MET A 469 -6.89 19.34 -17.23
N HIS A 470 -6.74 20.06 -18.34
CA HIS A 470 -5.76 19.74 -19.38
C HIS A 470 -4.34 19.80 -18.85
N ASP A 471 -3.98 20.86 -18.11
CA ASP A 471 -2.67 21.01 -17.46
C ASP A 471 -2.37 19.86 -16.48
N HIS A 472 -3.39 19.36 -15.77
CA HIS A 472 -3.27 18.17 -14.93
C HIS A 472 -2.99 16.90 -15.75
N VAL A 473 -3.78 16.65 -16.80
CA VAL A 473 -3.67 15.44 -17.63
C VAL A 473 -2.32 15.34 -18.33
N ILE A 474 -1.80 16.45 -18.88
CA ILE A 474 -0.49 16.47 -19.55
C ILE A 474 0.69 16.30 -18.58
N SER A 475 0.53 16.69 -17.32
CA SER A 475 1.57 16.59 -16.30
C SER A 475 1.57 15.25 -15.55
N HIS A 476 0.49 14.47 -15.63
CA HIS A 476 0.33 13.19 -14.95
C HIS A 476 0.08 12.07 -15.97
N LYS A 477 1.09 11.76 -16.79
CA LYS A 477 1.04 10.70 -17.80
C LYS A 477 1.10 9.30 -17.19
N ALA A 478 0.73 8.29 -17.98
CA ALA A 478 0.93 6.87 -17.64
C ALA A 478 2.41 6.53 -17.33
N GLU A 479 3.35 7.19 -18.00
CA GLU A 479 4.79 7.08 -17.71
C GLU A 479 5.11 7.52 -16.27
N ASN A 480 4.64 8.70 -15.87
CA ASN A 480 4.90 9.22 -14.52
C ASN A 480 4.41 8.27 -13.43
N TRP A 481 3.27 7.59 -13.66
CA TRP A 481 2.76 6.54 -12.77
C TRP A 481 3.75 5.39 -12.62
N ALA A 482 4.23 4.82 -13.73
CA ALA A 482 5.12 3.67 -13.70
C ALA A 482 6.48 3.99 -13.08
N HIS A 483 7.10 5.11 -13.47
CA HIS A 483 8.39 5.53 -12.92
C HIS A 483 8.28 5.91 -11.44
N SER A 484 7.17 6.53 -11.01
CA SER A 484 6.95 6.85 -9.59
C SER A 484 6.78 5.60 -8.73
N PHE A 485 6.01 4.61 -9.21
CA PHE A 485 5.86 3.34 -8.51
C PHE A 485 7.22 2.64 -8.37
N MET A 486 7.97 2.54 -9.47
CA MET A 486 9.27 1.88 -9.50
C MET A 486 10.31 2.58 -8.61
N LYS A 487 10.35 3.91 -8.65
CA LYS A 487 11.22 4.72 -7.77
C LYS A 487 10.91 4.47 -6.29
N ASN A 488 9.63 4.44 -5.92
CA ASN A 488 9.23 4.19 -4.54
C ASN A 488 9.60 2.75 -4.11
N LEU A 489 9.37 1.77 -4.98
CA LEU A 489 9.69 0.37 -4.71
C LEU A 489 11.19 0.19 -4.48
N MET A 490 12.02 0.78 -5.35
CA MET A 490 13.47 0.76 -5.19
C MET A 490 13.94 1.45 -3.91
N SER A 491 13.32 2.58 -3.54
CA SER A 491 13.65 3.26 -2.28
C SER A 491 13.25 2.44 -1.05
N SER A 492 12.11 1.74 -1.11
CA SER A 492 11.66 0.81 -0.05
C SER A 492 12.69 -0.29 0.14
N ILE A 493 13.09 -0.94 -0.96
CA ILE A 493 14.04 -2.04 -0.95
C ILE A 493 15.41 -1.56 -0.46
N ALA A 494 15.90 -0.42 -0.93
CA ALA A 494 17.18 0.14 -0.47
C ALA A 494 17.15 0.43 1.04
N THR A 495 16.04 0.96 1.55
CA THR A 495 15.87 1.20 2.99
C THR A 495 15.83 -0.12 3.77
N GLU A 496 15.22 -1.17 3.22
CA GLU A 496 15.24 -2.52 3.80
C GLU A 496 16.65 -3.14 3.78
N GLU A 497 17.40 -3.00 2.68
CA GLU A 497 18.76 -3.52 2.51
C GLU A 497 19.80 -2.76 3.37
N GLU A 498 19.65 -1.43 3.53
CA GLU A 498 20.48 -0.60 4.41
C GLU A 498 20.17 -0.84 5.90
N SER A 499 18.94 -1.26 6.21
CA SER A 499 18.59 -1.81 7.54
C SER A 499 19.12 -3.23 7.68
N ALA A 500 20.45 -3.39 7.70
CA ALA A 500 21.08 -4.70 7.85
C ALA A 500 20.48 -5.46 9.05
N ASP A 501 20.03 -6.70 8.79
CA ASP A 501 19.59 -7.64 9.83
C ASP A 501 20.66 -7.68 10.92
N THR A 502 20.27 -7.36 12.15
CA THR A 502 21.22 -7.34 13.27
C THR A 502 21.74 -8.76 13.50
N PRO A 503 23.06 -9.02 13.35
CA PRO A 503 23.60 -10.37 13.36
C PRO A 503 23.43 -11.03 14.73
N LEU A 504 23.34 -12.37 14.75
CA LEU A 504 23.33 -13.13 16.02
C LEU A 504 24.60 -12.82 16.82
N LEU A 505 24.46 -12.67 18.14
CA LEU A 505 25.59 -12.39 19.03
C LEU A 505 26.71 -13.42 18.84
N ASP A 506 27.89 -12.94 18.44
CA ASP A 506 29.11 -13.75 18.46
C ASP A 506 29.59 -13.93 19.90
N THR A 507 29.04 -14.94 20.56
CA THR A 507 29.39 -15.28 21.94
C THR A 507 30.87 -15.63 22.11
N LYS A 508 31.56 -16.12 21.07
CA LYS A 508 33.00 -16.42 21.16
C LYS A 508 33.82 -15.14 21.19
N LEU A 509 33.53 -14.20 20.29
CA LEU A 509 34.16 -12.89 20.28
C LEU A 509 33.89 -12.15 21.60
N MET A 510 32.64 -12.14 22.05
CA MET A 510 32.25 -11.54 23.34
C MET A 510 33.07 -12.11 24.49
N CYS A 511 33.14 -13.44 24.62
CA CYS A 511 33.91 -14.09 25.68
C CYS A 511 35.41 -13.78 25.61
N GLN A 512 36.00 -13.73 24.41
CA GLN A 512 37.41 -13.40 24.21
C GLN A 512 37.72 -11.96 24.63
N GLN A 513 36.89 -11.00 24.23
CA GLN A 513 37.07 -9.59 24.56
C GLN A 513 36.82 -9.36 26.05
N TYR A 514 35.78 -9.99 26.61
CA TYR A 514 35.51 -9.98 28.04
C TYR A 514 36.73 -10.46 28.85
N GLN A 515 37.35 -11.59 28.49
CA GLN A 515 38.54 -12.09 29.21
C GLN A 515 39.73 -11.13 29.18
N ARG A 516 39.97 -10.46 28.04
CA ARG A 516 41.10 -9.53 27.85
C ARG A 516 40.89 -8.20 28.58
N ALA A 517 39.63 -7.80 28.77
CA ALA A 517 39.27 -6.53 29.37
C ALA A 517 39.75 -6.39 30.83
N HIS A 518 40.25 -5.20 31.13
CA HIS A 518 40.69 -4.80 32.46
C HIS A 518 39.54 -4.20 33.28
N LYS A 519 38.56 -3.57 32.63
CA LYS A 519 37.38 -2.99 33.27
C LYS A 519 36.16 -3.08 32.36
N ARG A 520 35.11 -3.74 32.85
CA ARG A 520 33.92 -4.12 32.05
C ARG A 520 32.68 -3.44 32.58
N LEU A 521 31.95 -2.74 31.70
CA LEU A 521 30.63 -2.20 32.00
C LEU A 521 29.54 -3.11 31.43
N ILE A 522 28.55 -3.44 32.25
CA ILE A 522 27.46 -4.34 31.85
C ILE A 522 26.13 -3.70 32.21
N PHE A 523 25.27 -3.49 31.21
CA PHE A 523 23.94 -2.91 31.32
C PHE A 523 22.88 -3.94 30.91
N PHE A 524 21.86 -4.11 31.75
CA PHE A 524 20.71 -4.94 31.43
C PHE A 524 19.41 -4.16 31.62
N ASP A 525 18.48 -4.25 30.67
CA ASP A 525 17.07 -4.08 31.00
C ASP A 525 16.56 -5.27 31.82
N TYR A 526 15.48 -5.07 32.56
CA TYR A 526 14.84 -6.14 33.33
C TYR A 526 13.75 -6.88 32.56
N ASP A 527 12.74 -6.17 32.04
CA ASP A 527 11.49 -6.75 31.56
C ASP A 527 11.55 -7.07 30.06
N GLY A 528 11.67 -8.36 29.72
CA GLY A 528 11.83 -8.83 28.35
C GLY A 528 13.28 -9.14 27.99
N THR A 529 14.22 -8.69 28.83
CA THR A 529 15.65 -8.99 28.74
C THR A 529 16.13 -10.03 29.77
N LEU A 530 15.99 -9.77 31.08
CA LEU A 530 16.39 -10.69 32.15
C LEU A 530 15.25 -11.60 32.64
N THR A 531 14.00 -11.19 32.42
CA THR A 531 12.81 -12.00 32.66
C THR A 531 11.85 -11.90 31.48
N PRO A 532 11.16 -12.97 31.07
CA PRO A 532 10.15 -12.88 30.00
C PRO A 532 9.01 -11.91 30.36
N ILE A 533 8.52 -11.16 29.37
CA ILE A 533 7.35 -10.28 29.54
C ILE A 533 6.13 -11.12 29.96
N LYS A 534 5.50 -10.76 31.08
CA LYS A 534 4.27 -11.40 31.58
C LYS A 534 3.09 -10.43 31.52
N LYS A 535 1.89 -10.97 31.33
CA LYS A 535 0.63 -10.19 31.23
C LYS A 535 0.34 -9.34 32.49
N THR A 536 0.85 -9.75 33.65
CA THR A 536 0.66 -9.05 34.93
C THR A 536 2.02 -8.63 35.49
N PRO A 537 2.26 -7.32 35.79
CA PRO A 537 3.57 -6.82 36.20
C PRO A 537 4.16 -7.50 37.46
N GLY A 538 3.31 -7.98 38.37
CA GLY A 538 3.72 -8.69 39.59
C GLY A 538 4.10 -10.17 39.39
N ALA A 539 3.93 -10.73 38.20
CA ALA A 539 4.22 -12.14 37.88
C ALA A 539 5.60 -12.35 37.22
N ALA A 540 6.36 -11.28 36.96
CA ALA A 540 7.71 -11.31 36.38
C ALA A 540 8.77 -11.60 37.46
N LEU A 541 8.62 -12.73 38.17
CA LEU A 541 9.56 -13.15 39.20
C LEU A 541 10.90 -13.55 38.57
N PRO A 542 12.03 -13.12 39.15
CA PRO A 542 13.35 -13.39 38.60
C PRO A 542 13.69 -14.90 38.66
N PRO A 543 14.16 -15.51 37.56
CA PRO A 543 14.64 -16.91 37.56
C PRO A 543 15.81 -17.11 38.53
N GLN A 544 15.91 -18.28 39.18
CA GLN A 544 17.00 -18.55 40.14
C GLN A 544 18.38 -18.54 39.49
N ASP A 545 18.50 -19.11 38.29
CA ASP A 545 19.78 -19.15 37.55
C ASP A 545 20.23 -17.74 37.15
N MET A 546 19.28 -16.88 36.74
CA MET A 546 19.55 -15.47 36.45
C MET A 546 20.09 -14.74 37.68
N LEU A 547 19.45 -14.90 38.86
CA LEU A 547 19.93 -14.30 40.11
C LEU A 547 21.34 -14.79 40.47
N HIS A 548 21.59 -16.09 40.30
CA HIS A 548 22.89 -16.69 40.56
C HIS A 548 23.98 -16.10 39.66
N TYR A 549 23.77 -16.06 38.34
CA TYR A 549 24.74 -15.51 37.41
C TYR A 549 24.92 -14.00 37.58
N LEU A 550 23.86 -13.26 37.85
CA LEU A 550 23.94 -11.82 38.08
C LEU A 550 24.76 -11.50 39.34
N GLN A 551 24.58 -12.24 40.44
CA GLN A 551 25.43 -12.10 41.63
C GLN A 551 26.90 -12.43 41.32
N ARG A 552 27.14 -13.53 40.59
CA ARG A 552 28.51 -13.93 40.22
C ARG A 552 29.22 -12.93 39.31
N LEU A 553 28.48 -12.26 38.42
CA LEU A 553 29.02 -11.16 37.63
C LEU A 553 29.38 -9.95 38.52
N CYS A 554 28.57 -9.64 39.53
CA CYS A 554 28.83 -8.54 40.48
C CYS A 554 29.96 -8.85 41.49
N ASP A 555 30.28 -10.13 41.70
CA ASP A 555 31.38 -10.57 42.58
C ASP A 555 32.77 -10.34 41.95
N ASP A 556 32.85 -10.25 40.61
CA ASP A 556 34.10 -9.94 39.91
C ASP A 556 34.39 -8.43 40.01
N PRO A 557 35.50 -8.01 40.67
CA PRO A 557 35.82 -6.60 40.85
C PRO A 557 36.13 -5.85 39.55
N LYS A 558 36.38 -6.56 38.44
CA LYS A 558 36.53 -5.93 37.11
C LYS A 558 35.20 -5.51 36.49
N ASN A 559 34.08 -6.02 37.00
CA ASN A 559 32.76 -5.79 36.45
C ASN A 559 32.04 -4.66 37.20
N ILE A 560 31.43 -3.77 36.44
CA ILE A 560 30.48 -2.77 36.94
C ILE A 560 29.15 -3.08 36.27
N VAL A 561 28.24 -3.68 37.03
CA VAL A 561 26.96 -4.18 36.53
C VAL A 561 25.81 -3.27 36.94
N TRP A 562 24.93 -2.96 36.00
CA TRP A 562 23.76 -2.12 36.21
C TRP A 562 22.50 -2.74 35.60
N VAL A 563 21.40 -2.67 36.33
CA VAL A 563 20.05 -2.91 35.79
C VAL A 563 19.36 -1.57 35.58
N ILE A 564 18.99 -1.27 34.33
CA ILE A 564 18.32 -0.03 33.92
C ILE A 564 16.89 -0.39 33.50
N SER A 565 15.94 -0.15 34.39
CA SER A 565 14.56 -0.63 34.23
C SER A 565 13.53 0.51 34.24
N GLY A 566 12.39 0.27 33.59
CA GLY A 566 11.19 1.09 33.73
C GLY A 566 10.45 0.91 35.06
N ARG A 567 10.83 -0.08 35.87
CA ARG A 567 10.19 -0.38 37.17
C ARG A 567 10.56 0.63 38.24
N ASP A 568 9.70 0.72 39.26
CA ASP A 568 9.95 1.54 40.44
C ASP A 568 11.02 0.93 41.37
N GLN A 569 11.48 1.74 42.31
CA GLN A 569 12.52 1.41 43.29
C GLN A 569 12.13 0.23 44.18
N SER A 570 10.85 0.17 44.57
CA SER A 570 10.34 -0.84 45.50
C SER A 570 10.34 -2.24 44.89
N ALA A 571 10.01 -2.33 43.60
CA ALA A 571 10.07 -3.58 42.84
C ALA A 571 11.51 -4.07 42.68
N LEU A 572 12.43 -3.17 42.30
CA LEU A 572 13.85 -3.52 42.13
C LEU A 572 14.51 -3.93 43.46
N ASP A 573 14.28 -3.19 44.55
CA ASP A 573 14.81 -3.57 45.87
C ASP A 573 14.23 -4.91 46.34
N LYS A 574 12.94 -5.17 46.11
CA LYS A 574 12.29 -6.42 46.51
C LYS A 574 12.85 -7.63 45.76
N TRP A 575 13.14 -7.49 44.47
CA TRP A 575 13.50 -8.63 43.62
C TRP A 575 15.00 -8.83 43.47
N LEU A 576 15.76 -7.75 43.39
CA LEU A 576 17.19 -7.77 43.12
C LEU A 576 18.03 -7.15 44.25
N GLY A 577 17.40 -6.52 45.26
CA GLY A 577 18.12 -5.87 46.36
C GLY A 577 18.95 -6.81 47.25
N GLY A 578 18.75 -8.13 47.14
CA GLY A 578 19.61 -9.13 47.76
C GLY A 578 20.99 -9.28 47.08
N ILE A 579 21.16 -8.74 45.87
CA ILE A 579 22.39 -8.85 45.09
C ILE A 579 23.37 -7.74 45.50
N ARG A 580 24.54 -8.13 45.99
CA ARG A 580 25.59 -7.17 46.39
C ARG A 580 26.31 -6.62 45.17
N ASN A 581 26.74 -5.35 45.26
CA ASN A 581 27.47 -4.63 44.21
C ASN A 581 26.71 -4.42 42.89
N LEU A 582 25.39 -4.59 42.87
CA LEU A 582 24.56 -4.29 41.71
C LEU A 582 24.13 -2.82 41.71
N GLY A 583 24.33 -2.12 40.59
CA GLY A 583 23.79 -0.79 40.37
C GLY A 583 22.36 -0.86 39.82
N PHE A 584 21.53 0.11 40.18
CA PHE A 584 20.16 0.21 39.68
C PHE A 584 19.86 1.58 39.10
N SER A 585 19.08 1.58 38.03
CA SER A 585 18.39 2.75 37.51
C SER A 585 16.91 2.41 37.36
N ALA A 586 16.04 3.16 38.07
CA ALA A 586 14.61 2.93 38.13
C ALA A 586 13.84 4.01 37.37
N GLU A 587 12.60 3.71 36.97
CA GLU A 587 11.71 4.59 36.20
C GLU A 587 12.44 5.23 35.00
N HIS A 588 13.09 4.40 34.17
CA HIS A 588 13.80 4.82 32.96
C HIS A 588 14.91 5.87 33.18
N GLY A 589 15.48 5.95 34.39
CA GLY A 589 16.56 6.89 34.69
C GLY A 589 16.21 8.01 35.68
N ALA A 590 15.01 8.02 36.25
CA ALA A 590 14.67 9.01 37.25
C ALA A 590 15.40 8.80 38.58
N PHE A 591 15.70 7.56 38.93
CA PHE A 591 16.37 7.22 40.18
C PHE A 591 17.58 6.35 39.92
N MET A 592 18.66 6.58 40.67
CA MET A 592 19.86 5.76 40.61
C MET A 592 20.26 5.27 42.00
N LYS A 593 20.74 4.03 42.09
CA LYS A 593 21.40 3.46 43.26
C LYS A 593 22.72 2.86 42.82
N HIS A 594 23.82 3.43 43.30
CA HIS A 594 25.16 2.98 42.91
C HIS A 594 25.49 1.59 43.47
N PRO A 595 26.35 0.80 42.80
CA PRO A 595 26.93 -0.41 43.36
C PRO A 595 27.44 -0.19 44.79
N ALA A 596 27.15 -1.13 45.69
CA ALA A 596 27.53 -1.10 47.10
C ALA A 596 26.93 0.05 47.94
N SER A 597 25.94 0.79 47.43
CA SER A 597 25.18 1.81 48.16
C SER A 597 23.75 1.34 48.44
N ASP A 598 23.24 1.59 49.64
CA ASP A 598 21.83 1.38 49.98
C ASP A 598 20.94 2.60 49.67
N LYS A 599 21.55 3.72 49.25
CA LYS A 599 20.83 4.99 49.04
C LYS A 599 20.44 5.19 47.59
N TRP A 600 19.14 5.36 47.35
CA TRP A 600 18.60 5.88 46.09
C TRP A 600 18.80 7.39 45.97
N ILE A 601 19.24 7.82 44.80
CA ILE A 601 19.42 9.21 44.41
C ILE A 601 18.29 9.55 43.44
N ASN A 602 17.53 10.59 43.74
CA ASN A 602 16.51 11.11 42.84
C ASN A 602 17.15 12.14 41.88
N LEU A 603 17.24 11.79 40.61
CA LEU A 603 17.79 12.69 39.59
C LEU A 603 16.79 13.75 39.12
N THR A 604 15.53 13.62 39.55
CA THR A 604 14.41 14.47 39.15
C THR A 604 13.96 15.43 40.25
N GLU A 605 14.67 15.47 41.38
CA GLU A 605 14.27 16.25 42.56
C GLU A 605 14.12 17.75 42.29
N HIS A 606 14.85 18.28 41.30
CA HIS A 606 14.79 19.67 40.88
C HIS A 606 14.04 19.89 39.55
N MET A 607 13.42 18.85 38.99
CA MET A 607 12.64 18.97 37.76
C MET A 607 11.24 19.49 38.06
N ASP A 608 10.79 20.45 37.26
CA ASP A 608 9.41 20.91 37.33
C ASP A 608 8.48 19.82 36.77
N MET A 609 7.60 19.29 37.62
CA MET A 609 6.60 18.27 37.28
C MET A 609 5.21 18.85 37.00
N ASN A 610 5.07 20.17 36.91
CA ASN A 610 3.78 20.82 36.63
C ASN A 610 3.12 20.35 35.33
N TRP A 611 3.92 19.91 34.36
CA TRP A 611 3.44 19.30 33.11
C TRP A 611 2.50 18.10 33.33
N LYS A 612 2.62 17.40 34.47
CA LYS A 612 1.74 16.28 34.80
C LYS A 612 0.29 16.72 34.96
N HIS A 613 0.04 17.95 35.40
CA HIS A 613 -1.32 18.45 35.56
C HIS A 613 -2.04 18.50 34.21
N ASP A 614 -1.40 19.13 33.22
CA ASP A 614 -1.93 19.25 31.85
C ASP A 614 -2.13 17.87 31.20
N VAL A 615 -1.17 16.96 31.39
CA VAL A 615 -1.27 15.59 30.85
C VAL A 615 -2.37 14.78 31.54
N ILE A 616 -2.55 14.93 32.87
CA ILE A 616 -3.63 14.25 33.60
C ILE A 616 -4.99 14.73 33.12
N GLU A 617 -5.18 16.03 32.85
CA GLU A 617 -6.45 16.53 32.32
C GLU A 617 -6.77 15.90 30.96
N ILE A 618 -5.79 15.84 30.05
CA ILE A 618 -5.95 15.22 28.74
C ILE A 618 -6.23 13.72 28.88
N PHE A 619 -5.41 12.99 29.65
CA PHE A 619 -5.63 11.57 29.88
C PHE A 619 -6.97 11.27 30.56
N THR A 620 -7.45 12.13 31.45
CA THR A 620 -8.76 11.98 32.10
C THR A 620 -9.87 12.11 31.06
N TYR A 621 -9.80 13.12 30.19
CA TYR A 621 -10.75 13.30 29.09
C TYR A 621 -10.87 12.06 28.18
N TYR A 622 -9.74 11.44 27.82
CA TYR A 622 -9.76 10.22 27.01
C TYR A 622 -10.13 8.96 27.80
N THR A 623 -9.86 8.92 29.11
CA THR A 623 -10.24 7.82 29.99
C THR A 623 -11.76 7.74 30.15
N GLU A 624 -12.43 8.88 30.36
CA GLU A 624 -13.89 8.95 30.50
C GLU A 624 -14.66 8.50 29.25
N ARG A 625 -14.04 8.64 28.07
CA ARG A 625 -14.66 8.33 26.79
C ARG A 625 -14.27 6.95 26.25
N THR A 626 -13.22 6.35 26.78
CA THR A 626 -12.69 5.06 26.31
C THR A 626 -12.90 3.99 27.38
N ALA A 627 -14.02 3.27 27.30
CA ALA A 627 -14.31 2.18 28.23
C ALA A 627 -13.17 1.14 28.21
N GLY A 628 -12.71 0.72 29.39
CA GLY A 628 -11.58 -0.21 29.54
C GLY A 628 -10.19 0.45 29.51
N SER A 629 -10.11 1.78 29.46
CA SER A 629 -8.85 2.51 29.65
C SER A 629 -8.67 2.99 31.10
N PHE A 630 -7.43 3.24 31.51
CA PHE A 630 -7.11 3.80 32.83
C PHE A 630 -5.75 4.52 32.82
N ILE A 631 -5.54 5.40 33.80
CA ILE A 631 -4.28 6.15 33.98
C ILE A 631 -3.45 5.47 35.07
N GLU A 632 -2.19 5.20 34.76
CA GLU A 632 -1.17 4.79 35.73
C GLU A 632 -0.31 6.01 36.08
N HIS A 633 -0.26 6.33 37.38
CA HIS A 633 0.55 7.42 37.91
C HIS A 633 1.88 6.88 38.42
N LYS A 634 2.96 7.19 37.71
CA LYS A 634 4.34 6.96 38.18
C LYS A 634 4.92 8.27 38.72
N ARG A 635 6.06 8.21 39.42
CA ARG A 635 6.65 9.40 40.05
C ARG A 635 7.21 10.37 39.02
N CYS A 636 7.75 9.88 37.91
CA CYS A 636 8.34 10.72 36.85
C CYS A 636 7.69 10.58 35.47
N SER A 637 6.74 9.67 35.29
CA SER A 637 5.94 9.55 34.06
C SER A 637 4.44 9.36 34.34
N LEU A 638 3.63 9.46 33.29
CA LEU A 638 2.20 9.14 33.31
C LEU A 638 1.94 8.19 32.14
N THR A 639 1.22 7.11 32.39
CA THR A 639 0.91 6.14 31.33
C THR A 639 -0.60 5.94 31.22
N TRP A 640 -1.16 6.19 30.05
CA TRP A 640 -2.55 5.88 29.73
C TRP A 640 -2.64 4.53 29.05
N HIS A 641 -3.28 3.57 29.70
CA HIS A 641 -3.46 2.21 29.19
C HIS A 641 -4.83 2.08 28.54
N TYR A 642 -4.89 1.52 27.33
CA TYR A 642 -6.14 1.22 26.63
C TYR A 642 -6.24 -0.26 26.25
N ARG A 643 -5.49 -1.12 26.95
CA ARG A 643 -5.38 -2.55 26.64
C ARG A 643 -6.70 -3.32 26.75
N LEU A 644 -7.58 -2.90 27.66
CA LEU A 644 -8.90 -3.52 27.88
C LEU A 644 -10.01 -2.81 27.10
N ALA A 645 -9.66 -1.78 26.32
CA ALA A 645 -10.60 -1.12 25.42
C ALA A 645 -10.80 -1.92 24.14
N ASP A 646 -11.87 -1.60 23.41
CA ASP A 646 -12.06 -2.08 22.04
C ASP A 646 -10.80 -1.78 21.19
N PRO A 647 -10.30 -2.73 20.39
CA PRO A 647 -9.03 -2.55 19.69
C PRO A 647 -8.98 -1.37 18.72
N GLU A 648 -10.07 -1.10 18.00
CA GLU A 648 -10.12 0.00 17.03
C GLU A 648 -10.39 1.31 17.72
N TYR A 649 -11.39 1.34 18.59
CA TYR A 649 -11.77 2.55 19.30
C TYR A 649 -10.68 2.99 20.28
N GLY A 650 -10.05 2.05 20.97
CA GLY A 650 -8.90 2.30 21.84
C GLY A 650 -7.68 2.82 21.09
N ALA A 651 -7.35 2.24 19.92
CA ALA A 651 -6.25 2.73 19.09
C ALA A 651 -6.56 4.10 18.46
N PHE A 652 -7.80 4.34 18.02
CA PHE A 652 -8.26 5.63 17.55
C PHE A 652 -8.15 6.69 18.65
N GLN A 653 -8.69 6.40 19.84
CA GLN A 653 -8.62 7.29 20.99
C GLN A 653 -7.19 7.53 21.46
N ALA A 654 -6.31 6.52 21.36
CA ALA A 654 -4.88 6.71 21.59
C ALA A 654 -4.27 7.67 20.58
N LYS A 655 -4.59 7.54 19.29
CA LYS A 655 -4.07 8.45 18.28
C LYS A 655 -4.58 9.89 18.48
N GLU A 656 -5.86 10.05 18.77
CA GLU A 656 -6.44 11.36 19.09
C GLU A 656 -5.82 11.94 20.37
N CYS A 657 -5.61 11.12 21.39
CA CYS A 657 -4.94 11.51 22.62
C CYS A 657 -3.49 11.92 22.38
N GLN A 658 -2.76 11.18 21.55
CA GLN A 658 -1.40 11.52 21.13
C GLN A 658 -1.39 12.87 20.40
N ASN A 659 -2.24 13.06 19.39
CA ASN A 659 -2.35 14.33 18.66
C ASN A 659 -2.69 15.49 19.61
N HIS A 660 -3.59 15.28 20.57
CA HIS A 660 -3.95 16.29 21.56
C HIS A 660 -2.75 16.65 22.46
N LEU A 661 -2.04 15.64 22.97
CA LEU A 661 -0.81 15.84 23.75
C LEU A 661 0.29 16.54 22.92
N GLU A 662 0.45 16.17 21.65
CA GLU A 662 1.42 16.79 20.73
C GLU A 662 1.16 18.28 20.55
N ASN A 663 -0.10 18.65 20.35
CA ASN A 663 -0.48 20.05 20.14
C ASN A 663 -0.48 20.87 21.46
N ALA A 664 -0.99 20.29 22.54
CA ALA A 664 -1.22 21.02 23.80
C ALA A 664 0.01 21.07 24.71
N VAL A 665 0.84 20.02 24.74
CA VAL A 665 1.89 19.81 25.74
C VAL A 665 3.29 19.90 25.12
N LEU A 666 3.57 19.16 24.03
CA LEU A 666 4.90 19.05 23.41
C LEU A 666 5.45 20.39 22.89
N SER A 667 4.57 21.31 22.47
CA SER A 667 4.97 22.64 21.97
C SER A 667 5.40 23.61 23.08
N LYS A 668 5.12 23.30 24.36
CA LYS A 668 5.28 24.22 25.50
C LYS A 668 6.18 23.68 26.61
N LEU A 669 6.36 22.37 26.70
CA LEU A 669 6.95 21.70 27.86
C LEU A 669 8.00 20.65 27.43
N PRO A 670 9.09 20.46 28.20
CA PRO A 670 10.20 19.56 27.85
C PRO A 670 9.87 18.09 28.16
N VAL A 671 8.81 17.57 27.55
CA VAL A 671 8.33 16.19 27.69
C VAL A 671 8.27 15.49 26.34
N GLU A 672 8.36 14.18 26.33
CA GLU A 672 8.18 13.32 25.17
C GLU A 672 7.01 12.36 25.37
N ILE A 673 6.43 11.93 24.25
CA ILE A 673 5.33 10.96 24.22
C ILE A 673 5.86 9.68 23.59
N LEU A 674 5.71 8.58 24.33
CA LEU A 674 6.06 7.24 23.90
C LEU A 674 4.80 6.45 23.64
N VAL A 675 4.70 5.94 22.42
CA VAL A 675 3.65 4.99 22.04
C VAL A 675 4.16 3.58 22.33
N GLY A 676 3.55 2.92 23.32
CA GLY A 676 3.88 1.54 23.69
C GLY A 676 2.76 0.55 23.34
N LYS A 677 2.93 -0.71 23.75
CA LYS A 677 1.98 -1.80 23.43
C LYS A 677 0.64 -1.60 24.15
N LYS A 678 -0.30 -0.96 23.46
CA LYS A 678 -1.62 -0.55 23.95
C LYS A 678 -1.58 0.45 25.12
N ASN A 679 -0.63 1.38 25.07
CA ASN A 679 -0.55 2.50 25.99
C ASN A 679 0.13 3.72 25.36
N LEU A 680 -0.08 4.89 25.98
CA LEU A 680 0.68 6.12 25.74
C LEU A 680 1.37 6.51 27.03
N GLU A 681 2.68 6.71 27.00
CA GLU A 681 3.45 7.18 28.15
C GLU A 681 4.01 8.57 27.88
N VAL A 682 3.83 9.49 28.82
CA VAL A 682 4.43 10.82 28.78
C VAL A 682 5.46 10.93 29.88
N ARG A 683 6.69 11.35 29.52
CA ARG A 683 7.81 11.54 30.45
C ARG A 683 8.66 12.74 30.05
N PRO A 684 9.45 13.32 30.96
CA PRO A 684 10.42 14.37 30.62
C PRO A 684 11.47 13.87 29.63
N THR A 685 11.82 14.67 28.62
CA THR A 685 12.81 14.29 27.59
C THR A 685 14.20 14.03 28.17
N SER A 686 14.52 14.68 29.30
CA SER A 686 15.78 14.51 30.03
C SER A 686 15.88 13.19 30.82
N ILE A 687 14.81 12.38 30.86
CA ILE A 687 14.77 11.11 31.59
C ILE A 687 14.56 9.98 30.58
N ASN A 688 15.66 9.41 30.12
CA ASN A 688 15.65 8.19 29.30
C ASN A 688 16.85 7.30 29.65
N LYS A 689 16.78 6.02 29.26
CA LYS A 689 17.82 5.03 29.58
C LYS A 689 19.17 5.40 28.94
N GLY A 690 19.16 6.05 27.77
CA GLY A 690 20.36 6.53 27.08
C GLY A 690 21.17 7.56 27.88
N GLU A 691 20.52 8.52 28.53
CA GLU A 691 21.20 9.54 29.34
C GLU A 691 21.87 8.91 30.59
N ILE A 692 21.29 7.84 31.13
CA ILE A 692 21.93 7.06 32.21
C ILE A 692 23.17 6.35 31.69
N VAL A 693 23.07 5.65 30.56
CA VAL A 693 24.22 5.00 29.93
C VAL A 693 25.33 6.03 29.66
N LYS A 694 25.00 7.19 29.11
CA LYS A 694 25.94 8.29 28.86
C LYS A 694 26.65 8.74 30.14
N ARG A 695 25.92 8.92 31.24
CA ARG A 695 26.48 9.32 32.54
C ARG A 695 27.40 8.22 33.11
N LEU A 696 27.01 6.96 32.98
CA LEU A 696 27.80 5.82 33.48
C LEU A 696 29.08 5.62 32.65
N LEU A 697 29.01 5.80 31.33
CA LEU A 697 30.18 5.81 30.44
C LEU A 697 31.16 6.94 30.83
N ALA A 698 30.66 8.15 31.06
CA ALA A 698 31.50 9.29 31.50
C ALA A 698 32.13 9.06 32.89
N ALA A 699 31.50 8.27 33.76
CA ALA A 699 32.06 7.89 35.05
C ALA A 699 33.06 6.73 34.96
N SER A 700 33.22 6.10 33.80
CA SER A 700 34.05 4.92 33.56
C SER A 700 34.68 4.98 32.17
N GLU A 701 35.35 6.10 31.87
CA GLU A 701 36.03 6.35 30.58
C GLU A 701 37.14 5.34 30.26
N ASP A 702 37.66 4.66 31.28
CA ASP A 702 38.68 3.62 31.24
C ASP A 702 38.12 2.20 31.01
N ALA A 703 36.80 2.05 30.76
CA ALA A 703 36.21 0.77 30.43
C ALA A 703 36.60 0.32 29.01
N ASP A 704 37.13 -0.90 28.90
CA ASP A 704 37.63 -1.50 27.66
C ASP A 704 36.75 -2.68 27.18
N PHE A 705 35.57 -2.84 27.79
CA PHE A 705 34.50 -3.73 27.36
C PHE A 705 33.14 -3.22 27.82
N VAL A 706 32.15 -3.21 26.93
CA VAL A 706 30.77 -2.84 27.24
C VAL A 706 29.78 -3.86 26.69
N LEU A 707 28.95 -4.43 27.58
CA LEU A 707 27.80 -5.25 27.21
C LEU A 707 26.51 -4.50 27.59
N CYS A 708 25.57 -4.39 26.68
CA CYS A 708 24.27 -3.76 26.91
C CYS A 708 23.18 -4.61 26.29
N ALA A 709 22.23 -5.12 27.07
CA ALA A 709 21.10 -5.90 26.55
C ALA A 709 19.75 -5.22 26.88
N GLY A 710 18.85 -5.20 25.89
CA GLY A 710 17.50 -4.64 25.96
C GLY A 710 16.58 -5.33 24.95
N ASP A 711 15.27 -5.11 25.02
CA ASP A 711 14.29 -5.77 24.14
C ASP A 711 13.23 -4.83 23.54
N ASP A 712 13.10 -3.61 24.07
CA ASP A 712 12.03 -2.71 23.67
C ASP A 712 12.51 -1.39 23.05
N LYS A 713 11.55 -0.61 22.55
CA LYS A 713 11.81 0.70 21.92
C LYS A 713 12.49 1.70 22.87
N THR A 714 12.35 1.56 24.19
CA THR A 714 13.03 2.44 25.16
C THR A 714 14.51 2.10 25.30
N ASP A 715 14.91 0.87 24.96
CA ASP A 715 16.31 0.43 24.97
C ASP A 715 17.09 0.93 23.76
N GLU A 716 16.42 1.30 22.68
CA GLU A 716 17.04 1.96 21.51
C GLU A 716 17.78 3.24 21.90
N ASP A 717 17.37 3.93 22.96
CA ASP A 717 18.09 5.10 23.48
C ASP A 717 19.46 4.73 24.05
N MET A 718 19.58 3.54 24.67
CA MET A 718 20.86 3.00 25.15
C MET A 718 21.75 2.66 23.97
N PHE A 719 21.22 1.93 22.98
CA PHE A 719 21.99 1.51 21.80
C PHE A 719 22.48 2.71 20.97
N ARG A 720 21.63 3.73 20.78
CA ARG A 720 21.99 4.97 20.09
C ARG A 720 23.09 5.73 20.81
N THR A 721 23.05 5.75 22.15
CA THR A 721 24.10 6.40 22.96
C THR A 721 25.42 5.65 22.83
N LEU A 722 25.38 4.32 22.88
CA LEU A 722 26.57 3.47 22.74
C LEU A 722 27.21 3.58 21.36
N ARG A 723 26.42 3.62 20.27
CA ARG A 723 26.96 3.85 18.91
C ARG A 723 27.65 5.21 18.74
N LYS A 724 27.28 6.21 19.54
CA LYS A 724 27.89 7.55 19.53
C LYS A 724 29.08 7.65 20.49
N SER A 725 29.39 6.59 21.23
CA SER A 725 30.54 6.56 22.13
C SER A 725 31.84 6.34 21.34
N ASN A 726 32.98 6.65 21.95
CA ASN A 726 34.30 6.44 21.35
C ASN A 726 34.84 5.00 21.56
N ILE A 727 33.97 4.07 21.94
CA ILE A 727 34.35 2.68 22.22
C ILE A 727 34.46 1.93 20.90
N PRO A 728 35.58 1.23 20.63
CA PRO A 728 35.73 0.42 19.42
C PRO A 728 34.62 -0.64 19.30
N ASP A 729 34.11 -0.86 18.09
CA ASP A 729 33.04 -1.84 17.82
C ASP A 729 33.38 -3.25 18.32
N GLU A 730 34.67 -3.65 18.30
CA GLU A 730 35.13 -4.95 18.81
C GLU A 730 34.97 -5.11 20.33
N GLN A 731 34.84 -4.01 21.07
CA GLN A 731 34.69 -3.97 22.53
C GLN A 731 33.25 -3.65 22.96
N LEU A 732 32.36 -3.38 21.99
CA LEU A 732 30.98 -2.98 22.22
C LEU A 732 30.01 -4.08 21.81
N PHE A 733 29.27 -4.61 22.78
CA PHE A 733 28.24 -5.62 22.60
C PHE A 733 26.89 -5.03 23.01
N SER A 734 26.27 -4.22 22.14
CA SER A 734 24.86 -3.85 22.27
C SER A 734 23.98 -4.93 21.64
N VAL A 735 23.04 -5.47 22.42
CA VAL A 735 22.28 -6.67 22.10
C VAL A 735 20.79 -6.40 22.23
N THR A 736 20.03 -6.62 21.16
CA THR A 736 18.56 -6.69 21.25
C THR A 736 18.11 -8.12 21.55
N VAL A 737 17.08 -8.28 22.38
CA VAL A 737 16.51 -9.58 22.79
C VAL A 737 15.12 -9.73 22.19
N GLY A 738 14.84 -10.86 21.52
CA GLY A 738 13.52 -11.18 21.00
C GLY A 738 13.54 -11.56 19.52
N THR A 739 12.47 -11.28 18.78
CA THR A 739 12.36 -11.63 17.34
C THR A 739 12.48 -10.43 16.41
N GLU A 740 12.54 -9.22 16.96
CA GLU A 740 12.71 -7.99 16.17
C GLU A 740 14.17 -7.86 15.70
N LYS A 741 14.36 -7.78 14.38
CA LYS A 741 15.68 -7.75 13.73
C LYS A 741 16.17 -6.35 13.35
N LYS A 742 15.31 -5.34 13.44
CA LYS A 742 15.60 -3.95 13.07
C LYS A 742 15.78 -3.12 14.33
N THR A 743 17.02 -2.94 14.74
CA THR A 743 17.42 -2.26 15.98
C THR A 743 18.71 -1.46 15.76
N MET A 744 19.00 -0.48 16.62
CA MET A 744 20.31 0.16 16.68
C MET A 744 21.34 -0.69 17.44
N ALA A 745 20.96 -1.83 18.04
CA ALA A 745 21.94 -2.76 18.59
C ALA A 745 22.88 -3.31 17.49
N LEU A 746 24.06 -3.79 17.90
CA LEU A 746 25.03 -4.42 17.00
C LEU A 746 24.77 -5.92 16.87
N TRP A 747 24.09 -6.52 17.85
CA TRP A 747 23.88 -7.95 17.96
C TRP A 747 22.44 -8.28 18.37
N HIS A 748 22.03 -9.51 18.06
CA HIS A 748 20.71 -10.03 18.33
C HIS A 748 20.78 -11.35 19.12
N ILE A 749 19.90 -11.51 20.10
CA ILE A 749 19.69 -12.76 20.83
C ILE A 749 18.20 -13.15 20.76
N PRO A 750 17.85 -14.39 20.38
CA PRO A 750 16.44 -14.76 20.16
C PRO A 750 15.57 -14.81 21.43
N THR A 751 16.13 -15.25 22.56
CA THR A 751 15.34 -15.48 23.78
C THR A 751 16.00 -14.94 25.04
N VAL A 752 15.18 -14.66 26.06
CA VAL A 752 15.64 -14.33 27.42
C VAL A 752 16.55 -15.43 27.99
N GLN A 753 16.28 -16.70 27.69
CA GLN A 753 17.11 -17.79 28.19
C GLN A 753 18.52 -17.73 27.59
N ASP A 754 18.65 -17.39 26.32
CA ASP A 754 19.96 -17.25 25.67
C ASP A 754 20.79 -16.09 26.26
N VAL A 755 20.14 -15.04 26.78
CA VAL A 755 20.81 -13.98 27.56
C VAL A 755 21.37 -14.55 28.85
N ILE A 756 20.55 -15.30 29.61
CA ILE A 756 20.94 -15.94 30.87
C ILE A 756 22.09 -16.94 30.63
N ASP A 757 22.02 -17.74 29.58
CA ASP A 757 23.07 -18.69 29.20
C ASP A 757 24.37 -17.98 28.81
N SER A 758 24.26 -16.82 28.15
CA SER A 758 25.41 -15.96 27.82
C SER A 758 26.05 -15.38 29.09
N MET A 759 25.26 -14.97 30.09
CA MET A 759 25.77 -14.58 31.40
C MET A 759 26.50 -15.75 32.09
N GLY A 760 25.94 -16.95 32.02
CA GLY A 760 26.57 -18.17 32.54
C GLY A 760 27.96 -18.41 31.94
N LYS A 761 28.10 -18.29 30.60
CA LYS A 761 29.39 -18.37 29.92
C LYS A 761 30.40 -17.35 30.43
N LEU A 762 29.98 -16.09 30.62
CA LEU A 762 30.87 -15.05 31.16
C LEU A 762 31.33 -15.37 32.60
N VAL A 763 30.44 -15.89 33.44
CA VAL A 763 30.75 -16.30 34.82
C VAL A 763 31.74 -17.46 34.87
N GLU A 764 31.66 -18.41 33.94
CA GLU A 764 32.59 -19.54 33.87
C GLU A 764 34.03 -19.10 33.56
N LEU A 765 34.21 -17.99 32.84
CA LEU A 765 35.51 -17.43 32.49
C LEU A 765 36.17 -16.67 33.64
N ASN A 766 35.43 -16.40 34.72
CA ASN A 766 35.94 -15.77 35.95
C ASN A 766 36.42 -16.81 37.00
N ARG A 767 36.46 -18.10 36.65
CA ARG A 767 37.16 -19.13 37.44
C ARG A 767 38.63 -19.18 37.05
#